data_AF-A0A933ZP07-F1
#
_entry.id   AF-A0A933ZP07-F1
#
_cell.length_a   1.000
_cell.length_b   1.000
_cell.length_c   1.000
_cell.angle_alpha   90.00
_cell.angle_beta   90.00
_cell.angle_gamma   90.00
#
_symmetry.space_group_name_H-M   'P 1'
#
loop_
_entity.id
_entity.type
_entity.pdbx_description
1 polymer ?
#
loop_
_entity_poly.entity_id
_entity_poly.type
_entity_poly.pdbx_seq_one_letter_code
_entity_poly.pdbx_strand_id
1 'polypeptide(L)'
;MRPLGIAVLLAAACSTPSTPPPAPTCGNGRLDSGETCDADCPASCDDADACTTDILEGSAAGCTAVCRHAAITVCLAGDGCCPAACTGLTDADCASACGNQTLDPGETCDGDCPASCDDANACTADTIEGSATRCTAVCRHSAIAACLSGDGCCPPGCTGRTDPDCASVCGNHIVEPGEHCDGNCPASCDDYDACTADSPTGSADTCSLHCVYTPVSACASSDGCCPAGCTTANDLDCPYRANGGPTFSTVMSYLPVAAGNLGDFCTPVAYRNGVVYTINVEPQIGAADGMNLRTMVRRGVKAGAGYVWTSKLLEDRTLDDPYHNLGSIAVDGTGYIHAAYNMHNMPWQYSVSTSPEDISDFAFRGEAVSAADLQSVKYDNSLHFPYLGEAAIPGTQITYPAFFYDRNGQVYVTYRFALKPQLSWLHSVFSGGIARYDTASKKWVPIGENVTLASGDATIRTPGTPLMVPTFASSDSWWVNDLRLWFEPNNNMHVAWGWSDYGATSAGSEPQPTYAYAQSTDARTFMKSDGSAYSLPIQYVNADMFVPGLGYHGTANLTFAKNGSPVIMVRPPNQPYAYVMWDPATHHWLPPVASPFAASRIYIEDDGTAWAFASGPTILTTRTPENAQSWQVVYKESGGWLGPKPLYLPQERAFLLHYMKCDGWAPAPDPHSSTLGTCHIRILRMAIAP
;
A
#
# COMPACT_ATOMS: atom_id res chain seq x y z
N MET A 1 -76.57 -42.19 -30.30
CA MET A 1 -76.90 -43.61 -30.50
C MET A 1 -77.78 -44.05 -29.33
N ARG A 2 -79.01 -44.46 -29.65
CA ARG A 2 -79.99 -45.16 -28.76
C ARG A 2 -79.42 -46.55 -28.36
N PRO A 3 -80.00 -47.34 -27.42
CA PRO A 3 -81.44 -47.40 -27.06
C PRO A 3 -81.80 -47.68 -25.57
N LEU A 4 -83.02 -47.28 -25.14
CA LEU A 4 -84.23 -48.11 -24.81
C LEU A 4 -84.00 -49.20 -23.73
N GLY A 5 -84.87 -49.45 -22.75
CA GLY A 5 -86.23 -48.98 -22.46
C GLY A 5 -87.11 -50.13 -21.89
N ILE A 6 -88.23 -49.77 -21.22
CA ILE A 6 -89.55 -50.46 -21.23
C ILE A 6 -89.60 -51.81 -20.44
N ALA A 7 -90.61 -52.28 -19.69
CA ALA A 7 -92.07 -52.10 -19.52
C ALA A 7 -92.43 -52.52 -18.06
N VAL A 8 -93.40 -51.98 -17.32
CA VAL A 8 -94.89 -52.05 -17.42
C VAL A 8 -95.49 -53.45 -17.60
N LEU A 9 -96.61 -53.68 -16.89
CA LEU A 9 -97.65 -54.73 -16.99
C LEU A 9 -97.54 -55.85 -15.94
N LEU A 10 -98.61 -56.37 -15.33
CA LEU A 10 -100.01 -55.97 -15.13
C LEU A 10 -100.60 -57.06 -14.19
N ALA A 11 -101.62 -56.68 -13.41
CA ALA A 11 -102.78 -57.47 -12.98
C ALA A 11 -102.66 -59.00 -12.72
N ALA A 12 -103.15 -59.45 -11.56
CA ALA A 12 -104.53 -59.94 -11.42
C ALA A 12 -104.71 -60.78 -10.16
N ALA A 13 -105.78 -60.49 -9.44
CA ALA A 13 -106.30 -61.28 -8.34
C ALA A 13 -106.88 -62.63 -8.83
N CYS A 14 -106.80 -63.68 -8.00
CA CYS A 14 -108.00 -64.45 -7.64
C CYS A 14 -107.77 -65.35 -6.41
N SER A 15 -108.78 -65.30 -5.56
CA SER A 15 -109.11 -66.07 -4.36
C SER A 15 -109.11 -67.61 -4.50
N THR A 16 -108.82 -68.33 -3.41
CA THR A 16 -109.80 -69.13 -2.62
C THR A 16 -109.12 -69.91 -1.47
N PRO A 17 -109.87 -70.31 -0.41
CA PRO A 17 -109.32 -70.56 0.92
C PRO A 17 -109.28 -72.02 1.40
N SER A 18 -108.52 -72.20 2.48
CA SER A 18 -108.73 -73.07 3.66
C SER A 18 -108.24 -74.52 3.64
N THR A 19 -107.27 -74.81 4.52
CA THR A 19 -107.33 -75.81 5.63
C THR A 19 -106.02 -75.74 6.46
N PRO A 20 -106.04 -75.90 7.81
CA PRO A 20 -104.91 -75.53 8.69
C PRO A 20 -103.96 -76.71 9.01
N PRO A 21 -102.65 -76.44 9.20
CA PRO A 21 -101.82 -77.23 10.13
C PRO A 21 -100.73 -76.38 10.83
N PRO A 22 -99.73 -76.99 11.50
CA PRO A 22 -99.59 -77.40 12.91
C PRO A 22 -98.72 -76.41 13.76
N ALA A 23 -98.35 -76.78 15.00
CA ALA A 23 -97.58 -75.97 15.95
C ALA A 23 -96.12 -75.64 15.49
N PRO A 24 -95.55 -74.49 15.92
CA PRO A 24 -94.30 -73.94 15.38
C PRO A 24 -93.04 -74.73 15.78
N THR A 25 -92.07 -74.83 14.86
CA THR A 25 -90.82 -75.59 15.07
C THR A 25 -89.65 -74.88 14.38
N CYS A 26 -88.68 -74.40 15.16
CA CYS A 26 -87.44 -73.76 14.68
C CYS A 26 -86.68 -74.65 13.70
N GLY A 27 -86.18 -74.06 12.60
CA GLY A 27 -85.46 -74.77 11.54
C GLY A 27 -86.37 -75.29 10.41
N ASN A 28 -87.64 -74.87 10.34
CA ASN A 28 -88.61 -75.37 9.36
C ASN A 28 -88.66 -74.54 8.06
N GLY A 29 -87.87 -73.46 7.97
CA GLY A 29 -87.78 -72.58 6.81
C GLY A 29 -88.88 -71.52 6.72
N ARG A 30 -89.61 -71.26 7.82
CA ARG A 30 -90.56 -70.17 8.00
C ARG A 30 -90.41 -69.56 9.39
N LEU A 31 -90.33 -68.23 9.44
CA LEU A 31 -90.34 -67.48 10.69
C LEU A 31 -91.71 -67.64 11.39
N ASP A 32 -91.74 -68.48 12.42
CA ASP A 32 -92.94 -68.74 13.20
C ASP A 32 -93.14 -67.70 14.32
N SER A 33 -94.33 -67.66 14.91
CA SER A 33 -94.64 -66.72 16.00
C SER A 33 -93.76 -66.98 17.24
N GLY A 34 -92.88 -66.02 17.56
CA GLY A 34 -91.92 -66.10 18.66
C GLY A 34 -90.46 -66.23 18.21
N GLU A 35 -90.22 -66.42 16.91
CA GLU A 35 -88.90 -66.50 16.30
C GLU A 35 -88.45 -65.12 15.77
N THR A 36 -87.15 -64.84 15.83
CA THR A 36 -86.50 -63.66 15.23
C THR A 36 -85.67 -64.00 14.00
N CYS A 37 -85.34 -65.28 13.82
CA CYS A 37 -84.65 -65.88 12.68
C CYS A 37 -85.08 -67.35 12.58
N ASP A 38 -84.83 -68.03 11.46
CA ASP A 38 -85.10 -69.47 11.35
C ASP A 38 -83.76 -70.22 11.24
N ALA A 39 -83.48 -70.91 10.12
CA ALA A 39 -82.22 -71.62 9.91
C ALA A 39 -81.01 -70.69 9.67
N ASP A 40 -81.23 -69.38 9.57
CA ASP A 40 -80.26 -68.33 9.23
C ASP A 40 -79.85 -67.45 10.43
N CYS A 41 -80.04 -67.94 11.65
CA CYS A 41 -79.66 -67.20 12.86
C CYS A 41 -78.16 -66.86 12.94
N PRO A 42 -77.78 -65.61 13.24
CA PRO A 42 -76.39 -65.20 13.34
C PRO A 42 -75.64 -65.92 14.47
N ALA A 43 -74.42 -66.38 14.17
CA ALA A 43 -73.55 -67.07 15.13
C ALA A 43 -72.56 -66.12 15.86
N SER A 44 -72.37 -64.90 15.34
CA SER A 44 -71.56 -63.83 15.92
C SER A 44 -72.14 -62.46 15.54
N CYS A 45 -71.88 -61.45 16.35
CA CYS A 45 -72.30 -60.06 16.14
C CYS A 45 -71.15 -59.08 15.95
N ASP A 46 -69.93 -59.55 15.67
CA ASP A 46 -68.77 -58.67 15.45
C ASP A 46 -68.98 -57.78 14.21
N ASP A 47 -69.06 -56.45 14.39
CA ASP A 47 -69.20 -55.46 13.32
C ASP A 47 -67.87 -54.78 12.91
N ALA A 48 -66.76 -55.16 13.55
CA ALA A 48 -65.42 -54.61 13.39
C ALA A 48 -65.29 -53.10 13.71
N ASP A 49 -66.26 -52.49 14.39
CA ASP A 49 -66.14 -51.14 14.95
C ASP A 49 -65.61 -51.23 16.39
N ALA A 50 -64.38 -50.74 16.62
CA ALA A 50 -63.80 -50.74 17.97
C ALA A 50 -64.60 -49.88 18.97
N CYS A 51 -65.50 -49.01 18.48
CA CYS A 51 -66.37 -48.16 19.30
C CYS A 51 -67.74 -48.78 19.61
N THR A 52 -67.98 -50.05 19.32
CA THR A 52 -69.20 -50.77 19.69
C THR A 52 -68.89 -51.98 20.57
N THR A 53 -69.83 -52.34 21.44
CA THR A 53 -69.85 -53.62 22.15
C THR A 53 -70.91 -54.50 21.53
N ASP A 54 -70.47 -55.63 20.99
CA ASP A 54 -71.31 -56.55 20.23
C ASP A 54 -71.89 -57.65 21.11
N ILE A 55 -73.22 -57.73 21.16
CA ILE A 55 -73.96 -58.66 22.02
C ILE A 55 -74.92 -59.48 21.17
N LEU A 56 -74.72 -60.80 21.17
CA LEU A 56 -75.66 -61.77 20.61
C LEU A 56 -76.65 -62.20 21.70
N GLU A 57 -77.89 -61.75 21.61
CA GLU A 57 -78.99 -62.16 22.52
C GLU A 57 -79.79 -63.31 21.91
N GLY A 58 -80.30 -64.22 22.74
CA GLY A 58 -81.03 -65.41 22.30
C GLY A 58 -80.12 -66.55 21.85
N SER A 59 -80.65 -67.49 21.07
CA SER A 59 -79.83 -68.58 20.54
C SER A 59 -80.32 -69.06 19.18
N ALA A 60 -79.38 -69.46 18.32
CA ALA A 60 -79.71 -70.05 17.03
C ALA A 60 -80.54 -71.35 17.17
N ALA A 61 -80.31 -72.13 18.23
CA ALA A 61 -81.07 -73.37 18.48
C ALA A 61 -82.55 -73.13 18.86
N GLY A 62 -82.86 -71.95 19.39
CA GLY A 62 -84.22 -71.53 19.72
C GLY A 62 -84.82 -70.56 18.71
N CYS A 63 -84.15 -70.25 17.60
CA CYS A 63 -84.60 -69.28 16.60
C CYS A 63 -84.86 -67.87 17.17
N THR A 64 -84.14 -67.48 18.24
CA THR A 64 -84.30 -66.19 18.94
C THR A 64 -83.07 -65.28 18.87
N ALA A 65 -82.10 -65.62 18.02
CA ALA A 65 -80.85 -64.87 17.94
C ALA A 65 -81.06 -63.45 17.39
N VAL A 66 -80.56 -62.44 18.08
CA VAL A 66 -80.59 -61.01 17.69
C VAL A 66 -79.27 -60.36 18.05
N CYS A 67 -78.68 -59.61 17.11
CA CYS A 67 -77.50 -58.80 17.37
C CYS A 67 -77.88 -57.41 17.88
N ARG A 68 -77.19 -56.96 18.93
CA ARG A 68 -77.21 -55.58 19.41
C ARG A 68 -75.78 -55.06 19.48
N HIS A 69 -75.56 -53.87 18.94
CA HIS A 69 -74.30 -53.14 19.02
C HIS A 69 -74.53 -51.92 19.93
N ALA A 70 -73.82 -51.84 21.05
CA ALA A 70 -73.94 -50.74 21.99
C ALA A 70 -72.72 -49.81 21.85
N ALA A 71 -72.94 -48.53 21.54
CA ALA A 71 -71.85 -47.57 21.38
C ALA A 71 -71.10 -47.35 22.70
N ILE A 72 -69.78 -47.39 22.64
CA ILE A 72 -68.88 -46.98 23.73
C ILE A 72 -68.90 -45.46 23.80
N THR A 73 -69.20 -44.91 24.97
CA THR A 73 -69.32 -43.46 25.20
C THR A 73 -68.39 -42.94 26.30
N VAL A 74 -67.59 -43.83 26.89
CA VAL A 74 -66.61 -43.51 27.93
C VAL A 74 -65.25 -43.33 27.28
N CYS A 75 -64.50 -42.32 27.71
CA CYS A 75 -63.13 -42.06 27.28
C CYS A 75 -62.18 -43.02 28.01
N LEU A 76 -61.54 -43.95 27.30
CA LEU A 76 -60.66 -44.96 27.88
C LEU A 76 -59.44 -45.16 26.98
N ALA A 77 -58.32 -44.58 27.41
CA ALA A 77 -57.06 -44.68 26.68
C ALA A 77 -56.61 -46.13 26.41
N GLY A 78 -56.28 -46.42 25.15
CA GLY A 78 -55.70 -47.68 24.66
C GLY A 78 -56.74 -48.72 24.21
N ASP A 79 -58.01 -48.36 24.10
CA ASP A 79 -59.07 -49.23 23.58
C ASP A 79 -59.31 -49.06 22.07
N GLY A 80 -58.64 -48.08 21.45
CA GLY A 80 -58.71 -47.82 20.01
C GLY A 80 -60.00 -47.13 19.57
N CYS A 81 -60.83 -46.68 20.51
CA CYS A 81 -62.03 -45.90 20.25
C CYS A 81 -61.82 -44.42 20.63
N CYS A 82 -62.33 -43.50 19.82
CA CYS A 82 -62.40 -42.08 20.18
C CYS A 82 -63.86 -41.59 20.14
N PRO A 83 -64.61 -41.72 21.26
CA PRO A 83 -65.98 -41.24 21.35
C PRO A 83 -66.05 -39.71 21.19
N ALA A 84 -67.14 -39.19 20.61
CA ALA A 84 -67.28 -37.75 20.29
C ALA A 84 -67.20 -36.78 21.49
N ALA A 85 -67.27 -37.28 22.72
CA ALA A 85 -67.13 -36.50 23.96
C ALA A 85 -65.70 -36.50 24.53
N CYS A 86 -64.77 -37.21 23.88
CA CYS A 86 -63.40 -37.42 24.33
C CYS A 86 -62.43 -36.53 23.56
N THR A 87 -61.35 -36.12 24.22
CA THR A 87 -60.28 -35.30 23.62
C THR A 87 -58.94 -35.99 23.87
N GLY A 88 -57.86 -35.57 23.20
CA GLY A 88 -56.52 -36.10 23.43
C GLY A 88 -56.01 -36.01 24.89
N LEU A 89 -56.68 -35.22 25.75
CA LEU A 89 -56.40 -35.12 27.18
C LEU A 89 -57.14 -36.14 28.03
N THR A 90 -58.33 -36.58 27.60
CA THR A 90 -59.17 -37.54 28.33
C THR A 90 -59.12 -38.94 27.72
N ASP A 91 -58.65 -39.07 26.49
CA ASP A 91 -58.47 -40.31 25.76
C ASP A 91 -57.25 -40.22 24.82
N ALA A 92 -56.26 -41.09 25.02
CA ALA A 92 -55.02 -41.08 24.24
C ALA A 92 -55.21 -41.56 22.80
N ASP A 93 -56.35 -42.19 22.48
CA ASP A 93 -56.70 -42.62 21.13
C ASP A 93 -57.33 -41.48 20.29
N CYS A 94 -57.61 -40.32 20.92
CA CYS A 94 -58.07 -39.11 20.24
C CYS A 94 -56.90 -38.21 19.79
N ALA A 95 -56.91 -37.78 18.53
CA ALA A 95 -55.88 -36.90 17.98
C ALA A 95 -55.90 -35.49 18.63
N SER A 96 -54.72 -34.91 18.92
CA SER A 96 -54.59 -33.53 19.41
C SER A 96 -55.08 -32.52 18.35
N ALA A 97 -55.87 -31.54 18.77
CA ALA A 97 -56.56 -30.62 17.86
C ALA A 97 -56.08 -29.18 18.08
N CYS A 98 -55.26 -28.68 17.15
CA CYS A 98 -54.78 -27.30 17.14
C CYS A 98 -55.95 -26.30 16.98
N GLY A 99 -55.97 -25.27 17.82
CA GLY A 99 -57.00 -24.22 17.89
C GLY A 99 -58.13 -24.50 18.88
N ASN A 100 -57.89 -25.31 19.92
CA ASN A 100 -58.92 -25.74 20.88
C ASN A 100 -58.99 -24.88 22.18
N GLN A 101 -58.18 -23.82 22.26
CA GLN A 101 -57.95 -22.93 23.40
C GLN A 101 -57.26 -23.58 24.64
N THR A 102 -56.61 -24.74 24.45
CA THR A 102 -55.81 -25.48 25.41
C THR A 102 -54.48 -25.90 24.78
N LEU A 103 -53.35 -25.60 25.44
CA LEU A 103 -52.03 -26.00 24.95
C LEU A 103 -51.76 -27.49 25.23
N ASP A 104 -51.89 -28.33 24.21
CA ASP A 104 -51.71 -29.78 24.32
C ASP A 104 -50.22 -30.20 24.36
N PRO A 105 -49.87 -31.38 24.92
CA PRO A 105 -48.50 -31.88 24.92
C PRO A 105 -47.89 -31.96 23.50
N GLY A 106 -46.89 -31.12 23.22
CA GLY A 106 -46.23 -31.02 21.91
C GLY A 106 -46.57 -29.76 21.13
N GLU A 107 -47.48 -28.93 21.62
CA GLU A 107 -47.81 -27.61 21.07
C GLU A 107 -46.97 -26.49 21.71
N THR A 108 -46.69 -25.42 20.95
CA THR A 108 -46.02 -24.18 21.38
C THR A 108 -46.92 -22.96 21.33
N CYS A 109 -48.09 -23.09 20.71
CA CYS A 109 -49.16 -22.10 20.56
C CYS A 109 -50.45 -22.87 20.26
N ASP A 110 -51.64 -22.27 20.42
CA ASP A 110 -52.91 -23.00 20.22
C ASP A 110 -53.93 -22.18 19.41
N GLY A 111 -53.69 -22.14 18.09
CA GLY A 111 -54.46 -21.34 17.12
C GLY A 111 -54.12 -19.85 17.11
N ASP A 112 -53.36 -19.36 18.09
CA ASP A 112 -52.83 -18.00 18.23
C ASP A 112 -51.34 -17.89 17.86
N CYS A 113 -50.87 -18.86 17.07
CA CYS A 113 -49.48 -18.94 16.62
C CYS A 113 -49.01 -17.66 15.92
N PRO A 114 -47.76 -17.20 16.17
CA PRO A 114 -47.24 -15.97 15.58
C PRO A 114 -47.25 -16.05 14.05
N ALA A 115 -47.94 -15.08 13.42
CA ALA A 115 -48.00 -14.95 11.96
C ALA A 115 -46.80 -14.20 11.37
N SER A 116 -46.07 -13.47 12.22
CA SER A 116 -44.81 -12.78 11.92
C SER A 116 -43.89 -12.88 13.14
N CYS A 117 -42.59 -12.93 12.89
CA CYS A 117 -41.55 -12.88 13.91
C CYS A 117 -40.64 -11.66 13.74
N ASP A 118 -41.08 -10.63 13.02
CA ASP A 118 -40.33 -9.38 12.90
C ASP A 118 -40.19 -8.72 14.28
N ASP A 119 -38.97 -8.67 14.81
CA ASP A 119 -38.66 -7.98 16.06
C ASP A 119 -38.26 -6.50 15.86
N ALA A 120 -38.39 -6.01 14.62
CA ALA A 120 -38.01 -4.68 14.17
C ALA A 120 -36.52 -4.35 14.36
N ASN A 121 -35.66 -5.36 14.57
CA ASN A 121 -34.22 -5.20 14.62
C ASN A 121 -33.60 -5.66 13.30
N ALA A 122 -33.07 -4.71 12.53
CA ALA A 122 -32.43 -5.00 11.24
C ALA A 122 -31.22 -5.94 11.35
N CYS A 123 -30.62 -6.07 12.55
CA CYS A 123 -29.49 -6.96 12.79
C CYS A 123 -29.86 -8.39 13.18
N THR A 124 -31.13 -8.77 13.06
CA THR A 124 -31.61 -10.14 13.29
C THR A 124 -32.30 -10.67 12.04
N ALA A 125 -31.94 -11.90 11.68
CA ALA A 125 -32.67 -12.68 10.70
C ALA A 125 -33.80 -13.43 11.42
N ASP A 126 -35.03 -13.01 11.14
CA ASP A 126 -36.23 -13.48 11.81
C ASP A 126 -36.90 -14.60 11.02
N THR A 127 -37.07 -15.75 11.68
CA THR A 127 -37.64 -16.94 11.04
C THR A 127 -38.66 -17.59 11.97
N ILE A 128 -39.81 -17.97 11.40
CA ILE A 128 -40.76 -18.87 12.07
C ILE A 128 -40.28 -20.30 11.82
N GLU A 129 -39.95 -21.01 12.90
CA GLU A 129 -39.73 -22.45 12.87
C GLU A 129 -41.01 -23.18 13.28
N GLY A 130 -41.27 -24.38 12.74
CA GLY A 130 -42.49 -25.14 13.02
C GLY A 130 -43.68 -24.74 12.14
N SER A 131 -44.91 -25.06 12.58
CA SER A 131 -46.12 -24.87 11.77
C SER A 131 -47.28 -24.36 12.59
N ALA A 132 -47.88 -23.25 12.16
CA ALA A 132 -49.07 -22.68 12.78
C ALA A 132 -50.28 -23.63 12.68
N THR A 133 -50.41 -24.40 11.59
CA THR A 133 -51.47 -25.42 11.43
C THR A 133 -51.28 -26.64 12.31
N ARG A 134 -50.07 -26.83 12.85
CA ARG A 134 -49.74 -27.91 13.77
C ARG A 134 -49.41 -27.38 15.15
N CYS A 135 -49.74 -26.12 15.45
CA CYS A 135 -49.54 -25.52 16.75
C CYS A 135 -48.09 -25.64 17.28
N THR A 136 -47.10 -25.62 16.40
CA THR A 136 -45.66 -25.80 16.72
C THR A 136 -44.81 -24.60 16.31
N ALA A 137 -45.45 -23.49 15.94
CA ALA A 137 -44.75 -22.29 15.46
C ALA A 137 -43.98 -21.62 16.62
N VAL A 138 -42.71 -21.30 16.37
CA VAL A 138 -41.81 -20.61 17.30
C VAL A 138 -41.02 -19.56 16.55
N CYS A 139 -40.85 -18.37 17.14
CA CYS A 139 -40.00 -17.32 16.59
C CYS A 139 -38.53 -17.57 16.92
N ARG A 140 -37.67 -17.46 15.91
CA ARG A 140 -36.22 -17.52 16.05
C ARG A 140 -35.58 -16.31 15.38
N HIS A 141 -34.82 -15.57 16.18
CA HIS A 141 -34.07 -14.37 15.78
C HIS A 141 -32.58 -14.70 15.81
N SER A 142 -31.91 -14.70 14.66
CA SER A 142 -30.48 -15.02 14.56
C SER A 142 -29.67 -13.78 14.22
N ALA A 143 -28.65 -13.44 15.01
CA ALA A 143 -27.84 -12.26 14.77
C ALA A 143 -27.10 -12.32 13.43
N ILE A 144 -27.14 -11.22 12.68
CA ILE A 144 -26.36 -11.02 11.45
C ILE A 144 -24.94 -10.60 11.86
N ALA A 145 -23.93 -11.32 11.39
CA ALA A 145 -22.52 -11.07 11.71
C ALA A 145 -21.67 -10.63 10.50
N ALA A 146 -22.25 -10.64 9.29
CA ALA A 146 -21.58 -10.21 8.09
C ALA A 146 -21.82 -8.71 7.86
N CYS A 147 -20.79 -7.99 7.43
CA CYS A 147 -20.88 -6.59 7.00
C CYS A 147 -21.50 -6.55 5.60
N LEU A 148 -22.77 -6.16 5.46
CA LEU A 148 -23.51 -6.22 4.20
C LEU A 148 -24.23 -4.89 3.92
N SER A 149 -23.77 -4.20 2.88
CA SER A 149 -24.35 -2.92 2.49
C SER A 149 -25.84 -2.99 2.11
N GLY A 150 -26.63 -2.08 2.67
CA GLY A 150 -28.03 -1.83 2.36
C GLY A 150 -29.03 -2.69 3.14
N ASP A 151 -28.60 -3.37 4.19
CA ASP A 151 -29.46 -4.18 5.06
C ASP A 151 -29.92 -3.43 6.33
N GLY A 152 -29.36 -2.24 6.58
CA GLY A 152 -29.71 -1.40 7.73
C GLY A 152 -29.15 -1.90 9.06
N CYS A 153 -28.25 -2.89 9.04
CA CYS A 153 -27.57 -3.42 10.21
C CYS A 153 -26.12 -2.90 10.30
N CYS A 154 -25.63 -2.72 11.53
CA CYS A 154 -24.20 -2.48 11.77
C CYS A 154 -23.68 -3.49 12.82
N PRO A 155 -23.20 -4.67 12.39
CA PRO A 155 -22.67 -5.70 13.30
C PRO A 155 -21.38 -5.26 14.00
N PRO A 156 -21.08 -5.79 15.20
CA PRO A 156 -19.80 -5.53 15.87
C PRO A 156 -18.61 -5.95 15.02
N GLY A 157 -17.72 -4.99 14.72
CA GLY A 157 -16.52 -5.20 13.89
C GLY A 157 -16.64 -4.71 12.45
N CYS A 158 -17.84 -4.30 12.03
CA CYS A 158 -18.04 -3.60 10.76
C CYS A 158 -17.80 -2.09 10.95
N THR A 159 -17.30 -1.44 9.91
CA THR A 159 -17.09 0.02 9.83
C THR A 159 -17.87 0.59 8.65
N GLY A 160 -18.10 1.91 8.61
CA GLY A 160 -18.72 2.61 7.48
C GLY A 160 -18.03 2.35 6.13
N ARG A 161 -16.76 1.90 6.15
CA ARG A 161 -16.00 1.50 4.96
C ARG A 161 -16.37 0.09 4.46
N THR A 162 -16.61 -0.85 5.36
CA THR A 162 -16.96 -2.23 5.02
C THR A 162 -18.46 -2.45 4.94
N ASP A 163 -19.22 -1.60 5.64
CA ASP A 163 -20.67 -1.61 5.72
C ASP A 163 -21.21 -0.17 5.77
N PRO A 164 -21.75 0.37 4.66
CA PRO A 164 -22.31 1.71 4.60
C PRO A 164 -23.52 1.98 5.52
N ASP A 165 -24.12 0.95 6.12
CA ASP A 165 -25.18 1.12 7.13
C ASP A 165 -24.60 1.44 8.53
N CYS A 166 -23.30 1.26 8.72
CA CYS A 166 -22.58 1.76 9.89
C CYS A 166 -22.36 3.27 9.79
N ALA A 167 -22.63 3.98 10.89
CA ALA A 167 -22.28 5.40 10.99
C ALA A 167 -20.75 5.58 10.97
N SER A 168 -20.26 6.51 10.15
CA SER A 168 -18.86 6.93 10.16
C SER A 168 -18.48 7.53 11.51
N VAL A 169 -17.31 7.16 12.04
CA VAL A 169 -16.81 7.56 13.36
C VAL A 169 -15.49 8.30 13.21
N CYS A 170 -15.57 9.62 13.29
CA CYS A 170 -14.40 10.49 13.30
C CYS A 170 -13.47 10.21 14.48
N GLY A 171 -12.18 10.04 14.20
CA GLY A 171 -11.08 9.75 15.12
C GLY A 171 -10.76 8.26 15.30
N ASN A 172 -11.21 7.35 14.41
CA ASN A 172 -10.96 5.91 14.54
C ASN A 172 -9.74 5.38 13.73
N HIS A 173 -8.99 6.30 13.11
CA HIS A 173 -7.91 6.12 12.15
C HIS A 173 -8.25 5.40 10.82
N ILE A 174 -9.52 5.39 10.42
CA ILE A 174 -10.05 4.86 9.16
C ILE A 174 -10.91 5.94 8.48
N VAL A 175 -10.51 6.42 7.30
CA VAL A 175 -11.35 7.36 6.53
C VAL A 175 -12.56 6.62 5.94
N GLU A 176 -13.75 6.96 6.44
CA GLU A 176 -15.04 6.37 6.06
C GLU A 176 -15.81 7.24 5.04
N PRO A 177 -16.86 6.73 4.39
CA PRO A 177 -17.67 7.54 3.48
C PRO A 177 -18.19 8.81 4.15
N GLY A 178 -17.92 9.97 3.54
CA GLY A 178 -18.26 11.30 4.09
C GLY A 178 -17.13 11.98 4.86
N GLU A 179 -16.04 11.28 5.13
CA GLU A 179 -14.85 11.83 5.78
C GLU A 179 -13.76 12.20 4.75
N HIS A 180 -13.04 13.29 5.02
CA HIS A 180 -11.89 13.78 4.27
C HIS A 180 -10.55 13.59 5.01
N CYS A 181 -10.63 13.34 6.31
CA CYS A 181 -9.55 13.08 7.25
C CYS A 181 -10.12 12.27 8.41
N ASP A 182 -9.30 11.68 9.29
CA ASP A 182 -9.85 10.90 10.39
C ASP A 182 -9.08 11.06 11.72
N GLY A 183 -9.39 12.17 12.42
CA GLY A 183 -8.66 12.63 13.61
C GLY A 183 -7.30 13.27 13.32
N ASN A 184 -6.83 13.22 12.08
CA ASN A 184 -5.57 13.79 11.60
C ASN A 184 -5.78 14.91 10.56
N CYS A 185 -6.90 15.61 10.66
CA CYS A 185 -7.23 16.70 9.75
C CYS A 185 -6.14 17.79 9.77
N PRO A 186 -5.84 18.43 8.61
CA PRO A 186 -4.79 19.44 8.54
C PRO A 186 -5.10 20.62 9.48
N ALA A 187 -4.13 20.97 10.32
CA ALA A 187 -4.26 22.06 11.30
C ALA A 187 -4.25 23.46 10.66
N SER A 188 -3.73 23.55 9.44
CA SER A 188 -3.75 24.74 8.59
C SER A 188 -4.08 24.30 7.17
N CYS A 189 -4.80 25.14 6.44
CA CYS A 189 -4.98 24.96 5.01
C CYS A 189 -3.95 25.70 4.17
N ASP A 190 -2.98 26.37 4.79
CA ASP A 190 -1.85 26.97 4.09
C ASP A 190 -1.10 25.86 3.31
N ASP A 191 -1.26 25.83 2.00
CA ASP A 191 -0.40 25.03 1.12
C ASP A 191 0.91 25.76 0.81
N TYR A 192 1.07 26.98 1.35
CA TYR A 192 2.20 27.88 1.21
C TYR A 192 2.61 28.13 -0.25
N ASP A 193 1.72 27.82 -1.20
CA ASP A 193 1.82 28.35 -2.54
C ASP A 193 1.23 29.76 -2.47
N ALA A 194 2.10 30.77 -2.54
CA ALA A 194 1.67 32.16 -2.50
C ALA A 194 0.67 32.50 -3.65
N CYS A 195 0.61 31.66 -4.68
CA CYS A 195 -0.35 31.77 -5.78
C CYS A 195 -1.71 31.14 -5.52
N THR A 196 -1.98 30.69 -4.30
CA THR A 196 -3.29 30.22 -3.88
C THR A 196 -3.76 30.98 -2.64
N ALA A 197 -5.06 31.30 -2.66
CA ALA A 197 -5.77 31.77 -1.50
C ALA A 197 -6.45 30.57 -0.85
N ASP A 198 -6.02 30.27 0.37
CA ASP A 198 -6.31 29.00 1.01
C ASP A 198 -7.42 29.14 2.03
N SER A 199 -8.40 28.23 1.97
CA SER A 199 -9.54 28.26 2.86
C SER A 199 -9.93 26.86 3.34
N PRO A 200 -10.04 26.62 4.66
CA PRO A 200 -10.63 25.39 5.16
C PRO A 200 -12.12 25.37 4.87
N THR A 201 -12.60 24.24 4.36
CA THR A 201 -14.02 23.93 4.18
C THR A 201 -14.37 22.66 4.96
N GLY A 202 -15.48 22.66 5.70
CA GLY A 202 -15.85 21.55 6.60
C GLY A 202 -15.31 21.73 8.02
N SER A 203 -15.32 20.66 8.83
CA SER A 203 -14.89 20.67 10.23
C SER A 203 -14.05 19.44 10.59
N ALA A 204 -12.97 19.66 11.35
CA ALA A 204 -12.11 18.58 11.85
C ALA A 204 -12.85 17.69 12.84
N ASP A 205 -13.79 18.24 13.62
CA ASP A 205 -14.59 17.50 14.60
C ASP A 205 -15.55 16.50 13.92
N THR A 206 -15.92 16.78 12.67
CA THR A 206 -16.77 15.90 11.86
C THR A 206 -15.96 15.21 10.77
N CYS A 207 -14.63 15.27 10.82
CA CYS A 207 -13.75 14.67 9.84
C CYS A 207 -14.04 15.09 8.38
N SER A 208 -14.72 16.22 8.18
CA SER A 208 -15.15 16.75 6.88
C SER A 208 -14.25 17.88 6.38
N LEU A 209 -13.24 18.25 7.18
CA LEU A 209 -12.31 19.32 6.87
C LEU A 209 -11.45 18.94 5.66
N HIS A 210 -11.53 19.77 4.63
CA HIS A 210 -10.66 19.75 3.47
C HIS A 210 -10.30 21.18 3.08
N CYS A 211 -9.17 21.33 2.39
CA CYS A 211 -8.68 22.63 1.99
C CYS A 211 -9.09 22.96 0.56
N VAL A 212 -9.52 24.21 0.35
CA VAL A 212 -9.87 24.77 -0.96
C VAL A 212 -8.85 25.86 -1.29
N TYR A 213 -8.20 25.68 -2.44
CA TYR A 213 -7.11 26.52 -2.92
C TYR A 213 -7.58 27.32 -4.15
N THR A 214 -7.73 28.63 -4.01
CA THR A 214 -8.22 29.49 -5.10
C THR A 214 -7.05 30.20 -5.78
N PRO A 215 -6.80 30.02 -7.09
CA PRO A 215 -5.67 30.64 -7.75
C PRO A 215 -5.72 32.17 -7.73
N VAL A 216 -4.60 32.80 -7.33
CA VAL A 216 -4.38 34.23 -7.48
C VAL A 216 -4.13 34.54 -8.97
N SER A 217 -4.89 35.48 -9.53
CA SER A 217 -4.77 35.88 -10.94
C SER A 217 -4.22 37.29 -11.16
N ALA A 218 -4.07 38.07 -10.08
CA ALA A 218 -3.62 39.45 -10.15
C ALA A 218 -2.10 39.53 -10.07
N CYS A 219 -1.47 40.26 -11.00
CA CYS A 219 -0.03 40.54 -10.92
C CYS A 219 0.21 41.59 -9.82
N ALA A 220 0.87 41.20 -8.74
CA ALA A 220 1.15 42.08 -7.62
C ALA A 220 2.54 41.78 -7.06
N SER A 221 3.43 42.78 -7.10
CA SER A 221 4.80 42.58 -6.62
C SER A 221 4.87 42.45 -5.09
N SER A 222 5.79 41.63 -4.61
CA SER A 222 6.08 41.32 -3.19
C SER A 222 4.98 40.54 -2.47
N ASP A 223 4.10 39.84 -3.20
CA ASP A 223 3.16 38.88 -2.61
C ASP A 223 3.70 37.43 -2.68
N GLY A 224 4.81 37.22 -3.39
CA GLY A 224 5.47 35.92 -3.53
C GLY A 224 4.87 35.03 -4.62
N CYS A 225 3.86 35.50 -5.34
CA CYS A 225 3.19 34.79 -6.42
C CYS A 225 3.60 35.31 -7.81
N CYS A 226 3.67 34.43 -8.79
CA CYS A 226 3.70 34.81 -10.20
C CYS A 226 2.57 34.13 -10.98
N PRO A 227 1.40 34.78 -11.10
CA PRO A 227 0.28 34.23 -11.86
C PRO A 227 0.57 34.11 -13.36
N ALA A 228 -0.18 33.24 -14.03
CA ALA A 228 -0.11 33.11 -15.49
C ALA A 228 -0.41 34.45 -16.18
N GLY A 229 0.52 34.91 -17.03
CA GLY A 229 0.42 36.19 -17.75
C GLY A 229 1.15 37.35 -17.07
N CYS A 230 1.65 37.17 -15.84
CA CYS A 230 2.53 38.10 -15.17
C CYS A 230 3.99 37.89 -15.61
N THR A 231 4.80 38.94 -15.48
CA THR A 231 6.20 39.00 -15.91
C THR A 231 6.99 39.84 -14.92
N THR A 232 8.31 39.78 -14.95
CA THR A 232 9.18 40.67 -14.13
C THR A 232 8.92 42.17 -14.33
N ALA A 233 8.19 42.57 -15.39
CA ALA A 233 7.87 43.97 -15.67
C ALA A 233 6.66 44.49 -14.88
N ASN A 234 5.71 43.62 -14.53
CA ASN A 234 4.50 43.97 -13.78
C ASN A 234 4.36 43.22 -12.46
N ASP A 235 5.22 42.24 -12.22
CA ASP A 235 5.27 41.42 -11.01
C ASP A 235 6.72 41.01 -10.71
N LEU A 236 7.30 41.55 -9.64
CA LEU A 236 8.68 41.28 -9.27
C LEU A 236 8.91 39.88 -8.69
N ASP A 237 7.85 39.14 -8.36
CA ASP A 237 7.93 37.75 -7.91
C ASP A 237 8.01 36.78 -9.10
N CYS A 238 7.73 37.25 -10.31
CA CYS A 238 7.92 36.45 -11.51
C CYS A 238 9.39 36.15 -11.80
N PRO A 239 9.71 34.91 -12.21
CA PRO A 239 11.06 34.57 -12.58
C PRO A 239 11.47 35.31 -13.86
N TYR A 240 12.71 35.80 -13.87
CA TYR A 240 13.37 36.23 -15.10
C TYR A 240 13.52 35.04 -16.03
N ARG A 241 13.18 35.24 -17.30
CA ARG A 241 13.31 34.26 -18.38
C ARG A 241 13.97 34.95 -19.57
N ALA A 242 15.07 34.39 -20.06
CA ALA A 242 15.71 34.91 -21.26
C ALA A 242 14.80 34.70 -22.48
N ASN A 243 14.72 35.70 -23.36
CA ASN A 243 14.00 35.58 -24.63
C ASN A 243 14.62 34.47 -25.49
N GLY A 244 13.78 33.55 -25.98
CA GLY A 244 14.25 32.37 -26.73
C GLY A 244 14.95 31.31 -25.87
N GLY A 245 14.92 31.45 -24.54
CA GLY A 245 15.45 30.48 -23.60
C GLY A 245 14.53 29.25 -23.39
N PRO A 246 14.89 28.35 -22.47
CA PRO A 246 14.07 27.19 -22.13
C PRO A 246 12.71 27.60 -21.55
N THR A 247 11.73 26.72 -21.72
CA THR A 247 10.39 26.88 -21.12
C THR A 247 10.33 26.15 -19.79
N PHE A 248 9.53 26.66 -18.85
CA PHE A 248 9.39 26.06 -17.52
C PHE A 248 7.93 25.87 -17.17
N SER A 249 7.62 24.72 -16.58
CA SER A 249 6.30 24.36 -16.07
C SER A 249 6.42 23.70 -14.70
N THR A 250 5.45 23.94 -13.83
CA THR A 250 5.41 23.31 -12.50
C THR A 250 4.97 21.86 -12.61
N VAL A 251 5.70 20.96 -11.98
CA VAL A 251 5.36 19.53 -11.83
C VAL A 251 4.75 19.28 -10.45
N MET A 252 5.37 19.87 -9.43
CA MET A 252 4.91 19.88 -8.05
C MET A 252 5.24 21.27 -7.52
N SER A 253 4.24 22.06 -7.12
CA SER A 253 4.44 23.42 -6.60
C SER A 253 5.02 23.39 -5.20
N TYR A 254 4.43 22.55 -4.35
CA TYR A 254 4.71 22.55 -2.93
C TYR A 254 4.37 21.21 -2.28
N LEU A 255 5.31 20.67 -1.50
CA LEU A 255 5.08 19.47 -0.70
C LEU A 255 5.85 19.58 0.62
N PRO A 256 5.16 19.53 1.79
CA PRO A 256 5.80 19.49 3.09
C PRO A 256 6.70 18.27 3.27
N VAL A 257 7.91 18.52 3.75
CA VAL A 257 8.95 17.53 3.98
C VAL A 257 9.73 17.84 5.26
N ALA A 258 10.42 16.85 5.79
CA ALA A 258 11.43 17.07 6.81
C ALA A 258 12.67 17.77 6.20
N ALA A 259 13.40 18.52 7.02
CA ALA A 259 14.56 19.28 6.57
C ALA A 259 15.71 18.41 6.02
N GLY A 260 15.75 17.12 6.37
CA GLY A 260 16.77 16.22 5.85
C GLY A 260 16.81 16.13 4.34
N ASN A 261 15.70 16.36 3.63
CA ASN A 261 15.65 16.26 2.16
C ASN A 261 16.60 17.23 1.41
N LEU A 262 17.23 18.20 2.09
CA LEU A 262 18.31 19.05 1.56
C LEU A 262 19.59 18.28 1.23
N GLY A 263 19.81 17.10 1.83
CA GLY A 263 21.06 16.35 1.68
C GLY A 263 21.44 16.10 0.21
N ASP A 264 22.71 16.27 -0.14
CA ASP A 264 23.16 16.34 -1.54
C ASP A 264 23.25 14.96 -2.23
N PHE A 265 23.27 13.87 -1.46
CA PHE A 265 23.66 12.54 -1.94
C PHE A 265 22.55 11.79 -2.67
N CYS A 266 21.31 11.98 -2.25
CA CYS A 266 20.19 11.21 -2.77
C CYS A 266 19.79 11.60 -4.19
N THR A 267 19.09 10.67 -4.84
CA THR A 267 18.44 10.84 -6.13
C THR A 267 16.92 10.73 -5.93
N PRO A 268 16.25 11.81 -5.49
CA PRO A 268 14.89 11.74 -4.96
C PRO A 268 13.80 11.76 -6.05
N VAL A 269 14.17 11.90 -7.32
CA VAL A 269 13.24 11.97 -8.45
C VAL A 269 13.64 10.96 -9.51
N ALA A 270 12.66 10.23 -10.04
CA ALA A 270 12.78 9.37 -11.21
C ALA A 270 11.69 9.71 -12.22
N TYR A 271 11.92 9.32 -13.48
CA TYR A 271 11.02 9.63 -14.59
C TYR A 271 10.94 8.47 -15.56
N ARG A 272 9.73 8.16 -16.03
CA ARG A 272 9.49 7.17 -17.08
C ARG A 272 8.19 7.49 -17.80
N ASN A 273 8.23 7.59 -19.13
CA ASN A 273 7.04 7.66 -20.00
C ASN A 273 5.99 8.71 -19.58
N GLY A 274 6.40 9.94 -19.24
CA GLY A 274 5.46 10.98 -18.81
C GLY A 274 5.04 10.91 -17.34
N VAL A 275 5.53 9.93 -16.59
CA VAL A 275 5.25 9.72 -15.17
C VAL A 275 6.47 10.12 -14.33
N VAL A 276 6.21 10.95 -13.33
CA VAL A 276 7.22 11.41 -12.37
C VAL A 276 7.05 10.62 -11.08
N TYR A 277 8.15 10.10 -10.55
CA TYR A 277 8.19 9.41 -9.27
C TYR A 277 9.08 10.18 -8.31
N THR A 278 8.64 10.32 -7.06
CA THR A 278 9.43 10.98 -6.03
C THR A 278 9.52 10.12 -4.78
N ILE A 279 10.59 10.31 -4.01
CA ILE A 279 10.73 9.78 -2.67
C ILE A 279 11.19 10.90 -1.74
N ASN A 280 10.49 11.09 -0.63
CA ASN A 280 10.77 12.14 0.32
C ASN A 280 10.62 11.64 1.75
N VAL A 281 11.34 12.26 2.67
CA VAL A 281 11.10 12.12 4.12
C VAL A 281 10.16 13.23 4.55
N GLU A 282 8.98 12.89 5.04
CA GLU A 282 7.94 13.82 5.47
C GLU A 282 7.92 13.92 7.00
N PRO A 283 7.39 15.03 7.56
CA PRO A 283 7.25 15.17 9.00
C PRO A 283 6.48 14.01 9.62
N GLN A 284 6.88 13.67 10.84
CA GLN A 284 6.21 12.68 11.67
C GLN A 284 4.78 13.10 12.04
N ILE A 285 3.94 12.12 12.36
CA ILE A 285 2.61 12.36 12.94
C ILE A 285 2.75 12.30 14.48
N GLY A 286 2.39 13.37 15.17
CA GLY A 286 2.47 13.44 16.64
C GLY A 286 3.74 14.14 17.16
N ALA A 287 4.15 13.81 18.39
CA ALA A 287 5.17 14.56 19.14
C ALA A 287 6.59 14.37 18.60
N ALA A 288 7.26 15.47 18.24
CA ALA A 288 8.62 15.52 17.69
C ALA A 288 9.66 14.89 18.64
N ASP A 289 9.96 13.59 18.45
CA ASP A 289 10.94 12.84 19.24
C ASP A 289 12.23 12.56 18.46
N GLY A 290 12.30 13.00 17.19
CA GLY A 290 13.43 12.79 16.29
C GLY A 290 13.47 11.39 15.68
N MET A 291 12.44 10.58 15.93
CA MET A 291 12.14 9.33 15.25
C MET A 291 10.82 9.50 14.48
N ASN A 292 10.39 8.44 13.81
CA ASN A 292 9.05 8.36 13.22
C ASN A 292 8.72 9.36 12.11
N LEU A 293 9.74 9.93 11.45
CA LEU A 293 9.53 10.58 10.17
C LEU A 293 9.01 9.57 9.15
N ARG A 294 8.38 10.08 8.10
CA ARG A 294 7.64 9.25 7.15
C ARG A 294 8.34 9.25 5.80
N THR A 295 8.95 8.14 5.41
CA THR A 295 9.42 7.99 4.02
C THR A 295 8.25 7.67 3.11
N MET A 296 8.01 8.57 2.16
CA MET A 296 6.87 8.51 1.25
C MET A 296 7.33 8.46 -0.19
N VAL A 297 6.73 7.57 -0.98
CA VAL A 297 6.84 7.56 -2.45
C VAL A 297 5.61 8.22 -3.05
N ARG A 298 5.79 8.99 -4.12
CA ARG A 298 4.67 9.52 -4.92
C ARG A 298 4.84 9.21 -6.39
N ARG A 299 3.70 9.10 -7.06
CA ARG A 299 3.57 8.91 -8.51
C ARG A 299 2.68 10.02 -9.06
N GLY A 300 3.25 10.85 -9.92
CA GLY A 300 2.60 11.96 -10.60
C GLY A 300 2.40 11.64 -12.07
N VAL A 301 1.14 11.58 -12.50
CA VAL A 301 0.77 11.42 -13.92
C VAL A 301 0.29 12.74 -14.46
N LYS A 302 0.83 13.16 -15.59
CA LYS A 302 0.40 14.39 -16.25
C LYS A 302 -1.09 14.31 -16.64
N ALA A 303 -1.87 15.30 -16.24
CA ALA A 303 -3.28 15.45 -16.56
C ALA A 303 -3.58 16.91 -16.94
N GLY A 304 -3.87 17.16 -18.22
CA GLY A 304 -4.03 18.52 -18.73
C GLY A 304 -2.77 19.37 -18.53
N ALA A 305 -2.92 20.51 -17.85
CA ALA A 305 -1.82 21.43 -17.53
C ALA A 305 -1.03 21.05 -16.26
N GLY A 306 -1.53 20.09 -15.47
CA GLY A 306 -0.95 19.72 -14.17
C GLY A 306 -0.63 18.23 -14.04
N TYR A 307 -0.50 17.76 -12.80
CA TYR A 307 -0.24 16.37 -12.45
C TYR A 307 -1.25 15.87 -11.42
N VAL A 308 -1.73 14.65 -11.60
CA VAL A 308 -2.48 13.90 -10.59
C VAL A 308 -1.50 13.05 -9.81
N TRP A 309 -1.48 13.24 -8.49
CA TRP A 309 -0.54 12.59 -7.59
C TRP A 309 -1.22 11.49 -6.78
N THR A 310 -0.52 10.38 -6.63
CA THR A 310 -0.83 9.30 -5.68
C THR A 310 0.38 9.12 -4.76
N SER A 311 0.16 8.70 -3.52
CA SER A 311 1.21 8.55 -2.51
C SER A 311 1.16 7.18 -1.83
N LYS A 312 2.31 6.73 -1.35
CA LYS A 312 2.48 5.49 -0.58
C LYS A 312 3.48 5.73 0.55
N LEU A 313 3.09 5.36 1.76
CA LEU A 313 4.00 5.24 2.90
C LEU A 313 4.87 3.99 2.72
N LEU A 314 6.19 4.16 2.75
CA LEU A 314 7.15 3.05 2.76
C LEU A 314 7.65 2.73 4.17
N GLU A 315 7.84 3.74 5.01
CA GLU A 315 8.38 3.61 6.37
C GLU A 315 7.90 4.80 7.21
N ASP A 316 7.44 4.54 8.42
CA ASP A 316 6.99 5.54 9.40
C ASP A 316 7.87 5.58 10.65
N ARG A 317 9.03 4.92 10.61
CA ARG A 317 10.08 4.94 11.65
C ARG A 317 11.37 5.56 11.12
N THR A 318 11.29 6.44 10.14
CA THR A 318 12.48 7.08 9.57
C THR A 318 13.10 8.01 10.61
N LEU A 319 14.39 7.85 10.85
CA LEU A 319 15.10 8.64 11.84
C LEU A 319 15.38 10.03 11.28
N ASP A 320 15.15 11.06 12.09
CA ASP A 320 15.54 12.42 11.72
C ASP A 320 17.06 12.55 11.73
N ASP A 321 17.62 12.51 10.52
CA ASP A 321 19.01 12.79 10.23
C ASP A 321 19.03 13.77 9.05
N PRO A 322 19.44 15.03 9.28
CA PRO A 322 19.36 16.07 8.27
C PRO A 322 20.30 15.85 7.06
N TYR A 323 21.15 14.83 7.09
CA TYR A 323 22.20 14.62 6.10
C TYR A 323 22.19 13.25 5.42
N HIS A 324 21.73 12.18 6.09
CA HIS A 324 22.00 10.79 5.66
C HIS A 324 20.75 9.97 5.30
N ASN A 325 19.64 10.10 6.03
CA ASN A 325 18.49 9.18 5.95
C ASN A 325 17.48 9.48 4.82
N LEU A 326 17.96 10.19 3.80
CA LEU A 326 17.25 10.62 2.60
C LEU A 326 16.74 9.42 1.80
N GLY A 327 15.71 9.63 0.98
CA GLY A 327 15.26 8.65 0.00
C GLY A 327 15.93 8.83 -1.38
N SER A 328 16.28 7.71 -2.02
CA SER A 328 16.66 7.61 -3.43
C SER A 328 15.70 6.70 -4.18
N ILE A 329 15.30 7.08 -5.40
CA ILE A 329 14.33 6.36 -6.21
C ILE A 329 14.82 6.17 -7.66
N ALA A 330 14.48 5.03 -8.26
CA ALA A 330 14.67 4.77 -9.68
C ALA A 330 13.51 3.93 -10.24
N VAL A 331 13.35 3.95 -11.56
CA VAL A 331 12.40 3.09 -12.27
C VAL A 331 13.14 2.31 -13.33
N ASP A 332 13.16 0.98 -13.21
CA ASP A 332 13.92 0.13 -14.14
C ASP A 332 13.31 0.08 -15.54
N GLY A 333 14.01 -0.53 -16.49
CA GLY A 333 13.57 -0.70 -17.88
C GLY A 333 12.26 -1.46 -18.06
N THR A 334 11.84 -2.25 -17.06
CA THR A 334 10.55 -2.98 -17.05
C THR A 334 9.44 -2.26 -16.29
N GLY A 335 9.74 -1.10 -15.67
CA GLY A 335 8.79 -0.24 -14.98
C GLY A 335 8.73 -0.44 -13.47
N TYR A 336 9.51 -1.35 -12.89
CA TYR A 336 9.51 -1.52 -11.43
C TYR A 336 10.18 -0.33 -10.74
N ILE A 337 9.60 0.12 -9.63
CA ILE A 337 10.11 1.25 -8.86
C ILE A 337 11.02 0.72 -7.75
N HIS A 338 12.25 1.21 -7.71
CA HIS A 338 13.28 0.90 -6.73
C HIS A 338 13.40 2.05 -5.74
N ALA A 339 13.34 1.77 -4.44
CA ALA A 339 13.42 2.78 -3.39
C ALA A 339 14.42 2.37 -2.30
N ALA A 340 15.37 3.23 -1.99
CA ALA A 340 16.33 3.08 -0.90
C ALA A 340 16.22 4.28 0.05
N TYR A 341 16.17 4.07 1.37
CA TYR A 341 15.79 5.12 2.33
C TYR A 341 16.37 4.87 3.73
N ASN A 342 16.22 5.81 4.68
CA ASN A 342 16.45 5.60 6.12
C ASN A 342 17.74 4.82 6.48
N MET A 343 18.89 5.29 5.99
CA MET A 343 20.19 4.61 6.17
C MET A 343 21.31 5.60 6.50
N HIS A 344 21.84 5.49 7.71
CA HIS A 344 23.11 6.06 8.13
C HIS A 344 23.91 5.02 8.90
N ASN A 345 24.81 4.33 8.18
CA ASN A 345 25.55 3.17 8.69
C ASN A 345 24.60 2.07 9.23
N MET A 346 23.46 1.86 8.57
CA MET A 346 22.45 0.86 8.93
C MET A 346 22.36 -0.27 7.89
N PRO A 347 21.78 -1.45 8.21
CA PRO A 347 21.45 -2.44 7.20
C PRO A 347 20.57 -1.85 6.10
N TRP A 348 20.63 -2.42 4.89
CA TRP A 348 19.87 -1.95 3.74
C TRP A 348 18.38 -1.79 4.05
N GLN A 349 17.82 -0.58 3.91
CA GLN A 349 16.36 -0.36 3.81
C GLN A 349 16.01 -0.11 2.35
N TYR A 350 15.61 -1.18 1.66
CA TYR A 350 15.44 -1.17 0.22
C TYR A 350 14.18 -1.93 -0.16
N SER A 351 13.36 -1.33 -1.02
CA SER A 351 12.07 -1.86 -1.45
C SER A 351 11.89 -1.73 -2.95
N VAL A 352 11.17 -2.67 -3.55
CA VAL A 352 10.84 -2.65 -4.98
C VAL A 352 9.34 -2.81 -5.14
N SER A 353 8.71 -2.05 -6.03
CA SER A 353 7.27 -2.21 -6.29
C SER A 353 6.94 -3.65 -6.67
N THR A 354 5.76 -4.14 -6.30
CA THR A 354 5.35 -5.52 -6.66
C THR A 354 4.82 -5.61 -8.09
N SER A 355 4.42 -4.47 -8.67
CA SER A 355 3.98 -4.33 -10.06
C SER A 355 4.69 -3.17 -10.77
N PRO A 356 4.90 -3.25 -12.10
CA PRO A 356 5.44 -2.15 -12.88
C PRO A 356 4.57 -0.89 -12.81
N GLU A 357 5.20 0.26 -12.65
CA GLU A 357 4.61 1.60 -12.68
C GLU A 357 3.49 1.84 -11.64
N ASP A 358 3.34 0.93 -10.67
CA ASP A 358 2.37 0.98 -9.59
C ASP A 358 3.09 1.11 -8.24
N ILE A 359 2.62 2.06 -7.43
CA ILE A 359 3.15 2.34 -6.09
C ILE A 359 2.24 1.83 -4.98
N SER A 360 1.14 1.13 -5.31
CA SER A 360 0.18 0.61 -4.33
C SER A 360 0.82 -0.34 -3.31
N ASP A 361 1.83 -1.11 -3.75
CA ASP A 361 2.49 -2.12 -2.95
C ASP A 361 3.98 -2.30 -3.31
N PHE A 362 4.77 -2.63 -2.29
CA PHE A 362 6.23 -2.78 -2.36
C PHE A 362 6.69 -4.01 -1.60
N ALA A 363 7.54 -4.81 -2.24
CA ALA A 363 8.26 -5.88 -1.57
C ALA A 363 9.54 -5.31 -0.93
N PHE A 364 9.65 -5.47 0.40
CA PHE A 364 10.90 -5.18 1.11
C PHE A 364 11.98 -6.19 0.69
N ARG A 365 13.13 -5.67 0.26
CA ARG A 365 14.31 -6.41 -0.21
C ARG A 365 15.58 -6.03 0.58
N GLY A 366 15.39 -5.29 1.66
CA GLY A 366 16.41 -4.91 2.62
C GLY A 366 16.51 -5.93 3.76
N GLU A 367 17.02 -5.44 4.88
CA GLU A 367 17.11 -6.17 6.14
C GLU A 367 16.43 -5.37 7.24
N ALA A 368 15.54 -6.03 7.99
CA ALA A 368 14.73 -5.36 9.00
C ALA A 368 15.59 -4.89 10.18
N VAL A 369 15.39 -3.65 10.61
CA VAL A 369 16.01 -3.07 11.80
C VAL A 369 14.96 -2.99 12.91
N SER A 370 15.31 -3.45 14.11
CA SER A 370 14.39 -3.45 15.24
C SER A 370 14.17 -2.02 15.78
N ALA A 371 13.05 -1.79 16.48
CA ALA A 371 12.80 -0.50 17.11
C ALA A 371 13.88 -0.14 18.16
N ALA A 372 14.42 -1.14 18.87
CA ALA A 372 15.50 -0.94 19.83
C ALA A 372 16.81 -0.54 19.13
N ASP A 373 17.12 -1.15 17.98
CA ASP A 373 18.30 -0.77 17.19
C ASP A 373 18.16 0.65 16.63
N LEU A 374 16.98 1.02 16.09
CA LEU A 374 16.70 2.39 15.63
C LEU A 374 16.86 3.41 16.77
N GLN A 375 16.35 3.07 17.96
CA GLN A 375 16.50 3.91 19.14
C GLN A 375 17.98 4.08 19.53
N SER A 376 18.77 3.01 19.48
CA SER A 376 20.19 3.07 19.80
C SER A 376 21.00 3.83 18.75
N VAL A 377 20.65 3.71 17.46
CA VAL A 377 21.24 4.54 16.41
C VAL A 377 20.93 6.02 16.66
N LYS A 378 19.68 6.37 17.00
CA LYS A 378 19.26 7.77 17.17
C LYS A 378 19.80 8.43 18.43
N TYR A 379 19.69 7.78 19.59
CA TYR A 379 19.96 8.42 20.89
C TYR A 379 21.31 8.03 21.48
N ASP A 380 21.84 6.84 21.16
CA ASP A 380 23.13 6.39 21.69
C ASP A 380 24.27 6.58 20.68
N ASN A 381 23.94 6.95 19.43
CA ASN A 381 24.89 7.01 18.31
C ASN A 381 25.70 5.71 18.18
N SER A 382 25.04 4.57 18.40
CA SER A 382 25.65 3.24 18.48
C SER A 382 25.42 2.46 17.18
N LEU A 383 26.50 1.91 16.63
CA LEU A 383 26.48 1.10 15.41
C LEU A 383 26.61 -0.38 15.76
N HIS A 384 25.47 -1.07 15.90
CA HIS A 384 25.44 -2.48 16.31
C HIS A 384 25.05 -3.44 15.16
N PHE A 385 25.81 -3.40 14.06
CA PHE A 385 25.57 -4.27 12.89
C PHE A 385 26.84 -4.99 12.42
N PRO A 386 27.42 -5.92 13.21
CA PRO A 386 28.76 -6.47 12.97
C PRO A 386 28.83 -7.56 11.88
N TYR A 387 27.78 -7.75 11.07
CA TYR A 387 27.61 -8.87 10.13
C TYR A 387 27.47 -8.37 8.68
N LEU A 388 27.66 -9.20 7.65
CA LEU A 388 27.74 -8.76 6.24
C LEU A 388 26.43 -8.26 5.59
N GLY A 389 25.30 -8.46 6.26
CA GLY A 389 23.96 -8.16 5.76
C GLY A 389 23.38 -9.27 4.88
N GLU A 390 22.04 -9.37 4.83
CA GLU A 390 21.32 -10.40 4.05
C GLU A 390 20.37 -9.82 2.98
N ALA A 391 20.53 -8.54 2.64
CA ALA A 391 19.70 -7.83 1.66
C ALA A 391 19.97 -8.24 0.20
N ALA A 392 19.11 -7.78 -0.71
CA ALA A 392 19.24 -8.04 -2.15
C ALA A 392 20.45 -7.35 -2.80
N ILE A 393 21.03 -6.33 -2.15
CA ILE A 393 22.27 -5.67 -2.54
C ILE A 393 23.34 -6.02 -1.49
N PRO A 394 24.55 -6.46 -1.87
CA PRO A 394 25.57 -6.85 -0.91
C PRO A 394 26.02 -5.69 0.02
N GLY A 395 26.34 -6.04 1.26
CA GLY A 395 26.93 -5.13 2.26
C GLY A 395 25.99 -4.79 3.41
N THR A 396 26.56 -4.19 4.45
CA THR A 396 25.86 -3.68 5.63
C THR A 396 26.38 -2.29 5.99
N GLN A 397 25.78 -1.68 7.01
CA GLN A 397 26.13 -0.34 7.48
C GLN A 397 26.20 0.66 6.32
N ILE A 398 25.12 0.67 5.56
CA ILE A 398 24.97 1.39 4.31
C ILE A 398 24.74 2.88 4.58
N THR A 399 25.33 3.71 3.73
CA THR A 399 25.08 5.15 3.67
C THR A 399 25.11 5.63 2.22
N TYR A 400 24.35 6.68 1.92
CA TYR A 400 24.30 7.39 0.62
C TYR A 400 23.97 6.52 -0.61
N PRO A 401 22.93 5.66 -0.59
CA PRO A 401 22.48 5.00 -1.80
C PRO A 401 22.00 6.04 -2.83
N ALA A 402 22.51 5.97 -4.06
CA ALA A 402 22.10 6.84 -5.17
C ALA A 402 21.95 6.03 -6.46
N PHE A 403 20.91 6.31 -7.23
CA PHE A 403 20.61 5.60 -8.47
C PHE A 403 21.03 6.39 -9.71
N PHE A 404 21.54 5.68 -10.71
CA PHE A 404 21.99 6.26 -11.98
C PHE A 404 21.48 5.43 -13.14
N TYR A 405 21.28 6.08 -14.29
CA TYR A 405 20.89 5.43 -15.53
C TYR A 405 22.04 5.48 -16.51
N ASP A 406 22.29 4.36 -17.17
CA ASP A 406 23.12 4.37 -18.38
C ASP A 406 22.31 4.84 -19.60
N ARG A 407 22.96 4.94 -20.76
CA ARG A 407 22.33 5.41 -22.01
C ARG A 407 21.26 4.45 -22.55
N ASN A 408 21.21 3.22 -22.08
CA ASN A 408 20.20 2.22 -22.43
C ASN A 408 19.05 2.18 -21.40
N GLY A 409 19.06 3.05 -20.38
CA GLY A 409 18.07 3.06 -19.30
C GLY A 409 18.28 1.97 -18.27
N GLN A 410 19.45 1.33 -18.24
CA GLN A 410 19.80 0.36 -17.21
C GLN A 410 20.11 1.07 -15.90
N VAL A 411 19.52 0.58 -14.81
CA VAL A 411 19.70 1.16 -13.47
C VAL A 411 20.96 0.63 -12.81
N TYR A 412 21.72 1.54 -12.22
CA TYR A 412 22.86 1.31 -11.34
C TYR A 412 22.59 1.95 -9.98
N VAL A 413 23.19 1.40 -8.94
CA VAL A 413 23.21 1.97 -7.59
C VAL A 413 24.64 2.11 -7.12
N THR A 414 24.96 3.23 -6.48
CA THR A 414 26.19 3.42 -5.72
C THR A 414 25.88 3.56 -4.24
N TYR A 415 26.80 3.16 -3.38
CA TYR A 415 26.62 3.23 -1.94
C TYR A 415 27.96 3.14 -1.20
N ARG A 416 27.99 3.68 0.03
CA ARG A 416 29.05 3.40 1.01
C ARG A 416 28.60 2.27 1.92
N PHE A 417 29.49 1.35 2.26
CA PHE A 417 29.20 0.24 3.19
C PHE A 417 30.40 -0.07 4.08
N ALA A 418 30.20 -0.73 5.22
CA ALA A 418 31.30 -1.23 6.03
C ALA A 418 31.80 -2.58 5.48
N LEU A 419 33.03 -2.63 4.98
CA LEU A 419 33.65 -3.87 4.52
C LEU A 419 34.01 -4.81 5.67
N LYS A 420 34.45 -4.23 6.79
CA LYS A 420 34.82 -4.93 8.03
C LYS A 420 33.93 -4.45 9.19
N PRO A 421 32.63 -4.82 9.20
CA PRO A 421 31.62 -4.24 10.08
C PRO A 421 31.81 -4.52 11.58
N GLN A 422 32.61 -5.52 11.95
CA GLN A 422 32.88 -5.87 13.35
C GLN A 422 33.97 -5.00 14.01
N LEU A 423 34.77 -4.29 13.20
CA LEU A 423 35.82 -3.43 13.74
C LEU A 423 35.24 -2.19 14.41
N SER A 424 35.99 -1.62 15.36
CA SER A 424 35.61 -0.34 15.98
C SER A 424 35.70 0.79 14.95
N TRP A 425 34.96 1.88 15.19
CA TRP A 425 34.84 3.02 14.27
C TRP A 425 36.17 3.54 13.69
N LEU A 426 37.20 3.69 14.52
CA LEU A 426 38.54 4.17 14.07
C LEU A 426 39.29 3.16 13.19
N HIS A 427 38.86 1.90 13.17
CA HIS A 427 39.41 0.83 12.37
C HIS A 427 38.41 0.34 11.30
N SER A 428 37.21 0.92 11.24
CA SER A 428 36.20 0.60 10.23
C SER A 428 36.71 0.98 8.84
N VAL A 429 36.56 0.04 7.91
CA VAL A 429 36.93 0.22 6.50
C VAL A 429 35.65 0.47 5.70
N PHE A 430 35.20 1.73 5.67
CA PHE A 430 34.05 2.12 4.85
C PHE A 430 34.43 2.20 3.37
N SER A 431 33.86 1.29 2.59
CA SER A 431 34.19 1.03 1.21
C SER A 431 33.09 1.48 0.26
N GLY A 432 33.44 1.63 -1.01
CA GLY A 432 32.53 1.99 -2.09
C GLY A 432 32.00 0.76 -2.81
N GLY A 433 30.68 0.71 -2.97
CA GLY A 433 29.96 -0.30 -3.75
C GLY A 433 29.31 0.31 -4.99
N ILE A 434 29.31 -0.46 -6.07
CA ILE A 434 28.54 -0.19 -7.28
C ILE A 434 27.82 -1.49 -7.66
N ALA A 435 26.54 -1.42 -8.02
CA ALA A 435 25.84 -2.56 -8.57
C ALA A 435 24.94 -2.15 -9.73
N ARG A 436 24.80 -3.03 -10.72
CA ARG A 436 23.89 -2.90 -11.85
C ARG A 436 22.69 -3.81 -11.64
N TYR A 437 21.48 -3.31 -11.86
CA TYR A 437 20.31 -4.18 -11.80
C TYR A 437 20.21 -5.02 -13.08
N ASP A 438 19.97 -6.31 -13.01
CA ASP A 438 19.64 -7.13 -14.18
C ASP A 438 18.13 -7.36 -14.20
N THR A 439 17.46 -6.75 -15.17
CA THR A 439 15.99 -6.80 -15.29
C THR A 439 15.49 -8.21 -15.65
N ALA A 440 16.31 -9.01 -16.35
CA ALA A 440 15.93 -10.37 -16.74
C ALA A 440 15.88 -11.31 -15.53
N SER A 441 16.92 -11.29 -14.69
CA SER A 441 16.98 -12.11 -13.47
C SER A 441 16.35 -11.46 -12.24
N LYS A 442 16.01 -10.16 -12.31
CA LYS A 442 15.54 -9.34 -11.19
C LYS A 442 16.51 -9.31 -10.00
N LYS A 443 17.81 -9.21 -10.30
CA LYS A 443 18.89 -9.24 -9.29
C LYS A 443 19.88 -8.12 -9.50
N TRP A 444 20.47 -7.65 -8.42
CA TRP A 444 21.63 -6.77 -8.48
C TRP A 444 22.89 -7.57 -8.79
N VAL A 445 23.65 -7.11 -9.77
CA VAL A 445 24.96 -7.63 -10.14
C VAL A 445 26.00 -6.63 -9.66
N PRO A 446 26.77 -6.95 -8.60
CA PRO A 446 27.79 -6.04 -8.09
C PRO A 446 28.94 -5.87 -9.08
N ILE A 447 29.53 -4.69 -9.06
CA ILE A 447 30.71 -4.30 -9.82
C ILE A 447 31.85 -4.07 -8.83
N GLY A 448 32.94 -4.82 -9.01
CA GLY A 448 34.03 -4.88 -8.04
C GLY A 448 34.70 -6.25 -8.05
N GLU A 449 35.69 -6.40 -7.19
CA GLU A 449 36.34 -7.68 -6.91
C GLU A 449 35.90 -8.22 -5.54
N ASN A 450 35.90 -9.54 -5.40
CA ASN A 450 35.54 -10.19 -4.14
C ASN A 450 36.69 -10.04 -3.15
N VAL A 451 36.47 -9.26 -2.08
CA VAL A 451 37.42 -9.16 -0.97
C VAL A 451 37.10 -10.24 0.04
N THR A 452 38.07 -11.12 0.32
CA THR A 452 37.96 -12.15 1.37
C THR A 452 38.24 -11.54 2.73
N LEU A 453 37.38 -11.81 3.70
CA LEU A 453 37.46 -11.28 5.06
C LEU A 453 37.93 -12.35 6.05
N ALA A 454 38.62 -11.91 7.11
CA ALA A 454 38.98 -12.77 8.22
C ALA A 454 37.80 -12.97 9.18
N SER A 455 37.85 -14.01 10.02
CA SER A 455 36.77 -14.34 10.96
C SER A 455 36.48 -13.26 12.01
N GLY A 456 37.38 -12.29 12.20
CA GLY A 456 37.20 -11.15 13.12
C GLY A 456 36.68 -9.88 12.44
N ASP A 457 36.58 -9.86 11.11
CA ASP A 457 36.14 -8.68 10.35
C ASP A 457 34.61 -8.56 10.30
N ALA A 458 33.90 -9.69 10.41
CA ALA A 458 32.45 -9.77 10.43
C ALA A 458 31.95 -11.01 11.19
N THR A 459 30.82 -10.85 11.87
CA THR A 459 30.08 -11.93 12.50
C THR A 459 29.32 -12.74 11.45
N ILE A 460 29.53 -14.06 11.45
CA ILE A 460 28.81 -15.00 10.59
C ILE A 460 27.47 -15.33 11.25
N ARG A 461 26.36 -14.89 10.66
CA ARG A 461 25.00 -15.20 11.13
C ARG A 461 24.47 -16.53 10.57
N THR A 462 24.80 -16.81 9.31
CA THR A 462 24.34 -18.01 8.61
C THR A 462 25.53 -18.95 8.38
N PRO A 463 25.53 -20.16 8.95
CA PRO A 463 26.62 -21.11 8.76
C PRO A 463 26.87 -21.42 7.29
N GLY A 464 28.14 -21.37 6.87
CA GLY A 464 28.54 -21.63 5.48
C GLY A 464 28.49 -20.41 4.56
N THR A 465 28.04 -19.25 5.03
CA THR A 465 28.14 -18.00 4.26
C THR A 465 29.61 -17.65 4.00
N PRO A 466 30.04 -17.55 2.72
CA PRO A 466 31.39 -17.10 2.41
C PRO A 466 31.61 -15.68 2.93
N LEU A 467 32.72 -15.48 3.64
CA LEU A 467 33.17 -14.16 4.07
C LEU A 467 33.84 -13.43 2.89
N MET A 468 33.04 -13.13 1.86
CA MET A 468 33.49 -12.40 0.68
C MET A 468 32.50 -11.30 0.34
N VAL A 469 33.00 -10.09 0.07
CA VAL A 469 32.17 -8.95 -0.31
C VAL A 469 32.71 -8.33 -1.60
N PRO A 470 31.89 -8.26 -2.67
CA PRO A 470 32.21 -7.52 -3.87
C PRO A 470 32.46 -6.04 -3.55
N THR A 471 33.63 -5.53 -3.92
CA THR A 471 34.08 -4.19 -3.52
C THR A 471 34.68 -3.46 -4.70
N PHE A 472 34.20 -2.24 -4.96
CA PHE A 472 34.72 -1.39 -6.03
C PHE A 472 35.96 -0.60 -5.56
N ALA A 473 35.85 0.07 -4.41
CA ALA A 473 36.93 0.89 -3.84
C ALA A 473 37.04 0.63 -2.34
N SER A 474 38.26 0.32 -1.86
CA SER A 474 38.55 0.10 -0.45
C SER A 474 40.01 0.35 -0.17
N SER A 475 40.31 0.99 0.96
CA SER A 475 41.67 1.18 1.43
C SER A 475 41.66 1.23 2.95
N ASP A 476 42.61 0.56 3.60
CA ASP A 476 42.71 0.60 5.06
C ASP A 476 42.92 2.05 5.54
N SER A 477 42.23 2.43 6.62
CA SER A 477 42.22 3.78 7.22
C SER A 477 41.57 4.90 6.38
N TRP A 478 40.98 4.59 5.23
CA TRP A 478 40.29 5.57 4.38
C TRP A 478 38.83 5.20 4.18
N TRP A 479 37.97 6.21 4.20
CA TRP A 479 36.54 6.03 3.92
C TRP A 479 36.19 6.57 2.55
N VAL A 480 35.44 5.78 1.78
CA VAL A 480 34.89 6.19 0.51
C VAL A 480 33.64 7.03 0.73
N ASN A 481 33.57 8.20 0.10
CA ASN A 481 32.40 9.08 0.12
C ASN A 481 31.97 9.46 -1.30
N ASP A 482 30.66 9.66 -1.48
CA ASP A 482 30.05 10.35 -2.63
C ASP A 482 30.41 9.80 -4.01
N LEU A 483 30.27 8.49 -4.20
CA LEU A 483 30.41 7.91 -5.54
C LEU A 483 29.33 8.48 -6.48
N ARG A 484 29.77 9.07 -7.58
CA ARG A 484 28.90 9.59 -8.66
C ARG A 484 29.24 8.90 -9.96
N LEU A 485 28.20 8.51 -10.69
CA LEU A 485 28.34 7.89 -12.00
C LEU A 485 27.92 8.85 -13.10
N TRP A 486 28.53 8.66 -14.27
CA TRP A 486 28.09 9.23 -15.52
C TRP A 486 28.36 8.26 -16.67
N PHE A 487 27.54 8.35 -17.71
CA PHE A 487 27.71 7.54 -18.92
C PHE A 487 27.89 8.43 -20.15
N GLU A 488 28.99 8.23 -20.86
CA GLU A 488 29.25 8.85 -22.17
C GLU A 488 28.18 8.42 -23.21
N PRO A 489 28.08 9.09 -24.38
CA PRO A 489 27.19 8.67 -25.46
C PRO A 489 27.43 7.23 -25.97
N ASN A 490 28.67 6.72 -25.86
CA ASN A 490 29.04 5.34 -26.17
C ASN A 490 28.75 4.34 -25.01
N ASN A 491 28.16 4.83 -23.93
CA ASN A 491 27.85 4.11 -22.70
C ASN A 491 29.06 3.68 -21.83
N ASN A 492 30.24 4.27 -22.04
CA ASN A 492 31.35 4.12 -21.10
C ASN A 492 30.97 4.71 -19.74
N MET A 493 31.31 3.99 -18.67
CA MET A 493 31.04 4.41 -17.30
C MET A 493 32.18 5.28 -16.79
N HIS A 494 31.84 6.39 -16.16
CA HIS A 494 32.78 7.24 -15.42
C HIS A 494 32.35 7.28 -13.96
N VAL A 495 33.33 7.27 -13.07
CA VAL A 495 33.12 7.26 -11.63
C VAL A 495 34.00 8.33 -11.00
N ALA A 496 33.41 9.17 -10.15
CA ALA A 496 34.14 10.09 -9.29
C ALA A 496 33.70 9.89 -7.84
N TRP A 497 34.63 9.94 -6.90
CA TRP A 497 34.37 9.76 -5.47
C TRP A 497 35.46 10.43 -4.62
N GLY A 498 35.28 10.49 -3.30
CA GLY A 498 36.26 11.04 -2.37
C GLY A 498 36.80 10.02 -1.38
N TRP A 499 38.04 10.21 -0.93
CA TRP A 499 38.69 9.46 0.16
C TRP A 499 38.90 10.34 1.39
N SER A 500 38.30 9.99 2.52
CA SER A 500 38.49 10.72 3.78
C SER A 500 39.39 9.97 4.75
N ASP A 501 40.39 10.65 5.32
CA ASP A 501 41.22 10.14 6.42
C ASP A 501 40.58 10.51 7.75
N TYR A 502 39.85 9.56 8.32
CA TYR A 502 39.20 9.75 9.63
C TYR A 502 40.11 9.37 10.82
N GLY A 503 41.37 8.98 10.56
CA GLY A 503 42.40 8.85 11.59
C GLY A 503 43.10 10.18 11.93
N ALA A 504 42.89 11.24 11.16
CA ALA A 504 43.55 12.54 11.32
C ALA A 504 42.75 13.55 12.17
N THR A 505 43.37 14.11 13.21
CA THR A 505 42.70 14.83 14.32
C THR A 505 42.23 16.28 14.06
N SER A 506 42.15 16.82 12.83
CA SER A 506 41.41 18.09 12.58
C SER A 506 41.48 18.67 11.16
N ALA A 507 42.35 18.18 10.27
CA ALA A 507 42.49 18.74 8.91
C ALA A 507 42.60 17.70 7.77
N GLY A 508 42.63 16.39 8.09
CA GLY A 508 42.68 15.30 7.10
C GLY A 508 41.33 14.65 6.77
N SER A 509 40.25 15.12 7.39
CA SER A 509 38.90 14.54 7.27
C SER A 509 38.20 14.85 5.94
N GLU A 510 38.71 15.81 5.18
CA GLU A 510 38.09 16.28 3.95
C GLU A 510 38.38 15.34 2.77
N PRO A 511 37.34 14.77 2.12
CA PRO A 511 37.51 13.84 1.01
C PRO A 511 38.47 14.33 -0.08
N GLN A 512 39.47 13.49 -0.41
CA GLN A 512 40.38 13.66 -1.53
C GLN A 512 39.76 13.08 -2.81
N PRO A 513 39.47 13.90 -3.84
CA PRO A 513 38.63 13.49 -4.94
C PRO A 513 39.43 12.69 -5.97
N THR A 514 38.82 11.60 -6.44
CA THR A 514 39.43 10.57 -7.29
C THR A 514 38.53 10.25 -8.47
N TYR A 515 39.13 9.82 -9.57
CA TYR A 515 38.45 9.47 -10.80
C TYR A 515 38.83 8.09 -11.35
N ALA A 516 37.88 7.44 -12.00
CA ALA A 516 38.09 6.25 -12.83
C ALA A 516 37.08 6.23 -13.99
N TYR A 517 37.40 5.50 -15.05
CA TYR A 517 36.43 5.18 -16.10
C TYR A 517 36.58 3.74 -16.60
N ALA A 518 35.51 3.18 -17.17
CA ALA A 518 35.51 1.87 -17.79
C ALA A 518 35.04 1.98 -19.25
N GLN A 519 35.84 1.44 -20.17
CA GLN A 519 35.57 1.46 -21.63
C GLN A 519 34.67 0.30 -22.09
N SER A 520 34.06 -0.43 -21.17
CA SER A 520 33.30 -1.64 -21.46
C SER A 520 31.96 -1.68 -20.72
N THR A 521 30.94 -2.21 -21.39
CA THR A 521 29.59 -2.42 -20.84
C THR A 521 29.54 -3.50 -19.75
N ASP A 522 30.62 -4.25 -19.56
CA ASP A 522 30.76 -5.18 -18.44
C ASP A 522 31.19 -4.50 -17.14
N ALA A 523 31.69 -3.24 -17.22
CA ALA A 523 32.22 -2.46 -16.11
C ALA A 523 33.23 -3.24 -15.24
N ARG A 524 34.03 -4.14 -15.82
CA ARG A 524 34.98 -4.98 -15.06
C ARG A 524 36.40 -4.43 -15.03
N THR A 525 36.79 -3.67 -16.05
CA THR A 525 38.13 -3.07 -16.14
C THR A 525 38.02 -1.56 -16.05
N PHE A 526 38.63 -0.99 -15.01
CA PHE A 526 38.68 0.45 -14.80
C PHE A 526 40.06 1.01 -15.13
N MET A 527 40.08 2.22 -15.67
CA MET A 527 41.26 2.97 -16.06
C MET A 527 41.31 4.30 -15.31
N LYS A 528 42.52 4.81 -15.09
CA LYS A 528 42.81 6.19 -14.69
C LYS A 528 42.65 7.13 -15.88
N SER A 529 42.56 8.43 -15.64
CA SER A 529 42.49 9.49 -16.67
C SER A 529 43.63 9.42 -17.71
N ASP A 530 44.82 8.96 -17.32
CA ASP A 530 45.96 8.76 -18.23
C ASP A 530 45.87 7.48 -19.11
N GLY A 531 44.84 6.65 -18.89
CA GLY A 531 44.61 5.40 -19.61
C GLY A 531 45.26 4.17 -18.98
N SER A 532 45.99 4.30 -17.87
CA SER A 532 46.53 3.16 -17.14
C SER A 532 45.46 2.40 -16.36
N ALA A 533 45.57 1.08 -16.28
CA ALA A 533 44.57 0.23 -15.63
C ALA A 533 44.65 0.28 -14.09
N TYR A 534 43.49 0.24 -13.45
CA TYR A 534 43.35 -0.03 -12.02
C TYR A 534 43.36 -1.53 -11.73
N SER A 535 43.81 -1.89 -10.54
CA SER A 535 43.46 -3.16 -9.90
C SER A 535 42.30 -2.91 -8.94
N LEU A 536 41.29 -3.77 -8.97
CA LEU A 536 40.16 -3.72 -8.05
C LEU A 536 40.46 -4.58 -6.79
N PRO A 537 39.96 -4.19 -5.60
CA PRO A 537 39.34 -2.89 -5.31
C PRO A 537 40.34 -1.74 -5.44
N ILE A 538 39.89 -0.58 -5.93
CA ILE A 538 40.73 0.62 -6.06
C ILE A 538 41.15 1.08 -4.66
N GLN A 539 42.44 1.37 -4.47
CA GLN A 539 43.02 1.76 -3.19
C GLN A 539 43.43 3.23 -3.21
N TYR A 540 43.49 3.88 -2.05
CA TYR A 540 43.90 5.28 -1.95
C TYR A 540 45.30 5.52 -2.55
N VAL A 541 46.24 4.62 -2.27
CA VAL A 541 47.64 4.75 -2.71
C VAL A 541 47.83 4.68 -4.23
N ASN A 542 46.87 4.14 -4.98
CA ASN A 542 46.92 4.03 -6.44
C ASN A 542 45.87 4.89 -7.14
N ALA A 543 45.10 5.67 -6.39
CA ALA A 543 44.04 6.55 -6.87
C ALA A 543 44.58 7.66 -7.80
N ASP A 544 43.83 7.92 -8.86
CA ASP A 544 44.01 9.05 -9.77
C ASP A 544 43.31 10.29 -9.19
N MET A 545 44.08 11.06 -8.42
CA MET A 545 43.62 12.29 -7.78
C MET A 545 43.72 13.46 -8.73
N PHE A 546 42.62 14.16 -8.94
CA PHE A 546 42.57 15.27 -9.90
C PHE A 546 42.82 16.65 -9.29
N VAL A 547 42.88 16.76 -7.95
CA VAL A 547 43.34 17.96 -7.23
C VAL A 547 44.03 17.57 -5.90
N PRO A 548 45.22 16.93 -5.95
CA PRO A 548 45.85 16.38 -4.76
C PRO A 548 46.18 17.47 -3.73
N GLY A 549 45.86 17.22 -2.46
CA GLY A 549 46.21 18.11 -1.34
C GLY A 549 45.23 19.25 -1.06
N LEU A 550 44.15 19.36 -1.83
CA LEU A 550 42.99 20.16 -1.48
C LEU A 550 41.91 19.22 -0.97
N GLY A 551 41.46 19.39 0.27
CA GLY A 551 40.29 18.70 0.78
C GLY A 551 39.00 19.26 0.16
N TYR A 552 37.96 18.44 0.08
CA TYR A 552 36.64 18.82 -0.42
C TYR A 552 35.55 18.22 0.45
N HIS A 553 34.40 18.87 0.56
CA HIS A 553 33.25 18.30 1.27
C HIS A 553 32.54 17.17 0.51
N GLY A 554 32.93 16.89 -0.75
CA GLY A 554 32.33 15.83 -1.54
C GLY A 554 32.33 16.07 -3.06
N THR A 555 31.90 15.05 -3.79
CA THR A 555 31.64 15.12 -5.24
C THR A 555 30.14 15.32 -5.48
N ALA A 556 29.79 16.49 -6.02
CA ALA A 556 28.39 16.89 -6.20
C ALA A 556 27.74 16.17 -7.39
N ASN A 557 28.39 16.21 -8.55
CA ASN A 557 28.00 15.43 -9.74
C ASN A 557 29.18 15.31 -10.71
N LEU A 558 29.02 14.43 -11.69
CA LEU A 558 29.94 14.19 -12.79
C LEU A 558 29.16 14.35 -14.10
N THR A 559 29.78 14.95 -15.11
CA THR A 559 29.26 15.09 -16.48
C THR A 559 30.42 15.00 -17.47
N PHE A 560 30.12 15.01 -18.77
CA PHE A 560 31.13 14.85 -19.81
C PHE A 560 30.99 15.92 -20.88
N ALA A 561 32.10 16.60 -21.19
CA ALA A 561 32.14 17.60 -22.24
C ALA A 561 32.39 16.95 -23.61
N LYS A 562 31.88 17.60 -24.66
CA LYS A 562 31.95 17.12 -26.05
C LYS A 562 33.38 16.88 -26.55
N ASN A 563 34.36 17.58 -25.98
CA ASN A 563 35.78 17.45 -26.32
C ASN A 563 36.45 16.19 -25.74
N GLY A 564 35.73 15.35 -24.99
CA GLY A 564 36.32 14.17 -24.35
C GLY A 564 36.72 14.39 -22.88
N SER A 565 36.38 15.54 -22.30
CA SER A 565 36.77 15.88 -20.92
C SER A 565 35.69 15.46 -19.91
N PRO A 566 35.98 14.59 -18.93
CA PRO A 566 35.18 14.53 -17.72
C PRO A 566 35.17 15.90 -17.03
N VAL A 567 34.01 16.30 -16.53
CA VAL A 567 33.77 17.52 -15.77
C VAL A 567 33.16 17.13 -14.43
N ILE A 568 33.88 17.38 -13.34
CA ILE A 568 33.52 16.91 -12.01
C ILE A 568 33.25 18.13 -11.13
N MET A 569 32.04 18.20 -10.57
CA MET A 569 31.67 19.23 -9.59
C MET A 569 32.17 18.83 -8.21
N VAL A 570 32.93 19.73 -7.60
CA VAL A 570 33.53 19.59 -6.28
C VAL A 570 33.15 20.76 -5.37
N ARG A 571 33.15 20.51 -4.07
CA ARG A 571 32.87 21.55 -3.06
C ARG A 571 34.08 21.79 -2.16
N PRO A 572 34.94 22.77 -2.48
CA PRO A 572 36.06 23.08 -1.62
C PRO A 572 35.59 23.68 -0.27
N PRO A 573 36.34 23.46 0.82
CA PRO A 573 36.03 23.98 2.14
C PRO A 573 36.09 25.49 2.15
N ASN A 574 35.10 26.13 2.80
CA ASN A 574 35.03 27.58 2.92
C ASN A 574 35.05 28.34 1.58
N GLN A 575 34.78 27.66 0.46
CA GLN A 575 34.73 28.23 -0.88
C GLN A 575 33.41 27.87 -1.57
N PRO A 576 32.96 28.66 -2.57
CA PRO A 576 31.87 28.26 -3.44
C PRO A 576 32.18 26.95 -4.18
N TYR A 577 31.12 26.31 -4.70
CA TYR A 577 31.28 25.17 -5.61
C TYR A 577 32.23 25.50 -6.77
N ALA A 578 32.99 24.50 -7.20
CA ALA A 578 33.89 24.56 -8.34
C ALA A 578 33.73 23.30 -9.20
N TYR A 579 34.22 23.34 -10.43
CA TYR A 579 34.37 22.15 -11.26
C TYR A 579 35.80 21.99 -11.73
N VAL A 580 36.17 20.74 -11.93
CA VAL A 580 37.47 20.33 -12.44
C VAL A 580 37.25 19.64 -13.78
N MET A 581 38.10 19.95 -14.75
CA MET A 581 38.04 19.40 -16.10
C MET A 581 39.36 18.71 -16.42
N TRP A 582 39.29 17.59 -17.13
CA TRP A 582 40.45 16.98 -17.75
C TRP A 582 40.79 17.68 -19.06
N ASP A 583 42.06 17.95 -19.35
CA ASP A 583 42.49 18.39 -20.66
C ASP A 583 43.02 17.21 -21.48
N PRO A 584 42.29 16.75 -22.52
CA PRO A 584 42.71 15.63 -23.35
C PRO A 584 43.93 15.96 -24.21
N ALA A 585 44.26 17.24 -24.44
CA ALA A 585 45.41 17.63 -25.26
C ALA A 585 46.71 17.53 -24.47
N THR A 586 46.70 17.93 -23.19
CA THR A 586 47.87 17.89 -22.32
C THR A 586 47.95 16.65 -21.45
N HIS A 587 46.88 15.85 -21.38
CA HIS A 587 46.75 14.70 -20.48
C HIS A 587 46.94 15.07 -19.01
N HIS A 588 46.32 16.18 -18.58
CA HIS A 588 46.36 16.64 -17.20
C HIS A 588 45.01 17.20 -16.74
N TRP A 589 44.76 17.11 -15.44
CA TRP A 589 43.64 17.81 -14.81
C TRP A 589 43.94 19.31 -14.73
N LEU A 590 42.98 20.11 -15.16
CA LEU A 590 43.05 21.56 -15.08
C LEU A 590 42.78 22.03 -13.63
N PRO A 591 43.30 23.19 -13.22
CA PRO A 591 42.94 23.77 -11.92
C PRO A 591 41.43 23.95 -11.76
N PRO A 592 40.87 23.82 -10.55
CA PRO A 592 39.45 24.03 -10.31
C PRO A 592 38.98 25.42 -10.76
N VAL A 593 37.86 25.45 -11.47
CA VAL A 593 37.19 26.67 -11.93
C VAL A 593 35.99 26.95 -11.04
N ALA A 594 35.87 28.18 -10.55
CA ALA A 594 34.72 28.59 -9.74
C ALA A 594 33.42 28.39 -10.52
N SER A 595 32.43 27.75 -9.88
CA SER A 595 31.13 27.53 -10.48
C SER A 595 30.34 28.84 -10.58
N PRO A 596 29.72 29.14 -11.74
CA PRO A 596 28.97 30.38 -11.91
C PRO A 596 27.82 30.47 -10.89
N PHE A 597 27.66 31.62 -10.25
CA PHE A 597 26.62 31.84 -9.22
C PHE A 597 26.63 30.79 -8.09
N ALA A 598 27.79 30.19 -7.80
CA ALA A 598 27.92 29.08 -6.86
C ALA A 598 26.98 27.91 -7.18
N ALA A 599 26.67 27.68 -8.46
CA ALA A 599 25.88 26.55 -8.90
C ALA A 599 26.46 25.24 -8.37
N SER A 600 25.63 24.42 -7.73
CA SER A 600 26.06 23.17 -7.11
C SER A 600 26.02 21.99 -8.07
N ARG A 601 25.44 22.17 -9.27
CA ARG A 601 25.34 21.13 -10.30
C ARG A 601 25.62 21.71 -11.69
N ILE A 602 26.35 20.96 -12.50
CA ILE A 602 26.57 21.24 -13.93
C ILE A 602 26.18 20.01 -14.75
N TYR A 603 25.45 20.22 -15.83
CA TYR A 603 25.10 19.17 -16.79
C TYR A 603 25.56 19.60 -18.18
N ILE A 604 26.12 18.69 -18.98
CA ILE A 604 26.50 18.98 -20.37
C ILE A 604 25.76 18.01 -21.29
N GLU A 605 24.99 18.56 -22.22
CA GLU A 605 24.31 17.80 -23.26
C GLU A 605 25.30 17.26 -24.28
N ASP A 606 24.90 16.21 -25.02
CA ASP A 606 25.76 15.57 -26.03
C ASP A 606 26.14 16.53 -27.18
N ASP A 607 25.36 17.60 -27.41
CA ASP A 607 25.68 18.63 -28.42
C ASP A 607 26.76 19.62 -27.95
N GLY A 608 27.14 19.58 -26.66
CA GLY A 608 28.10 20.45 -26.00
C GLY A 608 27.47 21.62 -25.22
N THR A 609 26.15 21.75 -25.19
CA THR A 609 25.47 22.78 -24.39
C THR A 609 25.58 22.44 -22.91
N ALA A 610 26.22 23.32 -22.15
CA ALA A 610 26.38 23.18 -20.72
C ALA A 610 25.31 23.98 -19.97
N TRP A 611 24.84 23.44 -18.85
CA TRP A 611 23.83 24.01 -17.97
C TRP A 611 24.36 24.00 -16.53
N ALA A 612 24.27 25.13 -15.83
CA ALA A 612 24.63 25.23 -14.42
C ALA A 612 23.39 25.60 -13.60
N PHE A 613 23.18 24.91 -12.48
CA PHE A 613 22.01 25.04 -11.62
C PHE A 613 22.42 25.49 -10.21
N ALA A 614 21.95 26.67 -9.80
CA ALA A 614 22.18 27.24 -8.47
C ALA A 614 20.88 27.36 -7.67
N SER A 615 21.06 27.48 -6.34
CA SER A 615 20.03 27.92 -5.39
C SER A 615 19.55 29.35 -5.71
N GLY A 616 18.38 29.75 -5.19
CA GLY A 616 17.69 30.96 -5.62
C GLY A 616 17.44 30.86 -7.12
N PRO A 617 16.57 29.92 -7.54
CA PRO A 617 16.74 29.08 -8.72
C PRO A 617 17.31 29.89 -9.88
N THR A 618 18.62 29.75 -10.07
CA THR A 618 19.36 30.47 -11.11
C THR A 618 19.95 29.44 -12.04
N ILE A 619 19.60 29.52 -13.31
CA ILE A 619 20.03 28.58 -14.34
C ILE A 619 20.81 29.34 -15.38
N LEU A 620 22.00 28.83 -15.68
CA LEU A 620 22.90 29.41 -16.67
C LEU A 620 23.20 28.41 -17.77
N THR A 621 23.55 28.93 -18.95
CA THR A 621 24.00 28.12 -20.08
C THR A 621 25.28 28.68 -20.71
N THR A 622 26.06 27.79 -21.33
CA THR A 622 27.19 28.13 -22.19
C THR A 622 27.47 27.01 -23.20
N ARG A 623 28.23 27.30 -24.25
CA ARG A 623 28.83 26.30 -25.16
C ARG A 623 30.33 26.11 -24.95
N THR A 624 30.94 26.89 -24.04
CA THR A 624 32.37 26.85 -23.73
C THR A 624 32.57 26.79 -22.21
N PRO A 625 32.19 25.68 -21.55
CA PRO A 625 32.27 25.55 -20.09
C PRO A 625 33.68 25.75 -19.52
N GLU A 626 34.73 25.55 -20.32
CA GLU A 626 36.12 25.87 -19.97
C GLU A 626 36.38 27.37 -19.74
N ASN A 627 35.51 28.24 -20.26
CA ASN A 627 35.59 29.69 -20.08
C ASN A 627 34.57 30.14 -19.03
N ALA A 628 35.03 30.42 -17.81
CA ALA A 628 34.19 30.84 -16.69
C ALA A 628 33.37 32.13 -16.96
N GLN A 629 33.83 33.00 -17.86
CA GLN A 629 33.11 34.24 -18.21
C GLN A 629 32.03 34.05 -19.29
N SER A 630 31.92 32.85 -19.88
CA SER A 630 30.99 32.59 -20.99
C SER A 630 29.55 32.27 -20.55
N TRP A 631 29.33 32.06 -19.25
CA TRP A 631 28.02 31.66 -18.71
C TRP A 631 26.99 32.78 -18.78
N GLN A 632 25.81 32.46 -19.32
CA GLN A 632 24.68 33.37 -19.47
C GLN A 632 23.49 32.90 -18.64
N VAL A 633 22.88 33.79 -17.86
CA VAL A 633 21.66 33.49 -17.09
C VAL A 633 20.48 33.36 -18.04
N VAL A 634 19.76 32.24 -17.98
CA VAL A 634 18.54 31.99 -18.77
C VAL A 634 17.27 31.95 -17.92
N TYR A 635 17.41 31.70 -16.62
CA TYR A 635 16.33 31.68 -15.65
C TYR A 635 16.84 32.17 -14.31
N LYS A 636 16.08 33.01 -13.63
CA LYS A 636 16.38 33.44 -12.27
C LYS A 636 15.10 33.75 -11.49
N GLU A 637 15.01 33.24 -10.28
CA GLU A 637 13.87 33.44 -9.38
C GLU A 637 14.36 33.78 -7.96
N SER A 638 13.59 34.61 -7.25
CA SER A 638 13.73 34.84 -5.80
C SER A 638 13.09 33.68 -5.00
N GLY A 639 12.98 33.80 -3.67
CA GLY A 639 12.16 32.86 -2.87
C GLY A 639 12.91 31.80 -2.07
N GLY A 640 14.25 31.85 -1.99
CA GLY A 640 15.01 31.06 -1.01
C GLY A 640 15.02 29.54 -1.25
N TRP A 641 14.69 29.07 -2.45
CA TRP A 641 14.82 27.66 -2.82
C TRP A 641 16.30 27.26 -2.96
N LEU A 642 16.67 26.13 -2.36
CA LEU A 642 18.04 25.65 -2.22
C LEU A 642 18.19 24.24 -2.81
N GLY A 643 19.45 23.83 -2.99
CA GLY A 643 19.83 22.44 -3.25
C GLY A 643 19.26 21.86 -4.54
N PRO A 644 19.54 22.44 -5.73
CA PRO A 644 19.06 21.90 -6.98
C PRO A 644 19.53 20.46 -7.19
N LYS A 645 18.60 19.56 -7.48
CA LYS A 645 18.85 18.17 -7.88
C LYS A 645 18.23 17.93 -9.27
N PRO A 646 18.93 18.33 -10.35
CA PRO A 646 18.43 18.17 -11.71
C PRO A 646 18.51 16.70 -12.15
N LEU A 647 17.41 16.19 -12.73
CA LEU A 647 17.37 14.94 -13.47
C LEU A 647 17.22 15.27 -14.97
N TYR A 648 18.22 14.90 -15.77
CA TYR A 648 18.15 15.10 -17.22
C TYR A 648 17.35 14.00 -17.91
N LEU A 649 16.52 14.42 -18.86
CA LEU A 649 15.67 13.59 -19.69
C LEU A 649 16.14 13.71 -21.15
N PRO A 650 17.14 12.91 -21.58
CA PRO A 650 17.77 13.09 -22.89
C PRO A 650 16.80 12.98 -24.06
N GLN A 651 15.86 12.03 -23.97
CA GLN A 651 14.86 11.77 -25.01
C GLN A 651 13.88 12.93 -25.22
N GLU A 652 13.71 13.76 -24.20
CA GLU A 652 12.80 14.91 -24.23
C GLU A 652 13.52 16.26 -24.28
N ARG A 653 14.86 16.25 -24.27
CA ARG A 653 15.72 17.42 -24.07
C ARG A 653 15.16 18.33 -22.97
N ALA A 654 14.95 17.74 -21.80
CA ALA A 654 14.36 18.42 -20.66
C ALA A 654 15.07 18.06 -19.36
N PHE A 655 14.81 18.84 -18.32
CA PHE A 655 15.21 18.54 -16.96
C PHE A 655 14.00 18.57 -16.03
N LEU A 656 13.97 17.66 -15.06
CA LEU A 656 13.20 17.83 -13.83
C LEU A 656 14.12 18.45 -12.78
N LEU A 657 13.71 19.56 -12.20
CA LEU A 657 14.50 20.34 -11.25
C LEU A 657 13.85 20.26 -9.88
N HIS A 658 14.42 19.44 -9.00
CA HIS A 658 13.99 19.34 -7.62
C HIS A 658 14.70 20.39 -6.76
N TYR A 659 13.94 21.18 -6.02
CA TYR A 659 14.40 22.20 -5.10
C TYR A 659 13.74 22.06 -3.74
N MET A 660 14.35 22.63 -2.70
CA MET A 660 13.77 22.65 -1.35
C MET A 660 13.86 24.03 -0.70
N LYS A 661 12.90 24.39 0.13
CA LYS A 661 12.89 25.63 0.93
C LYS A 661 12.51 25.27 2.37
N CYS A 662 13.08 25.96 3.35
CA CYS A 662 12.69 25.82 4.75
C CYS A 662 12.39 27.20 5.34
N ASP A 663 11.27 27.34 6.02
CA ASP A 663 10.91 28.58 6.70
C ASP A 663 11.62 28.67 8.06
N GLY A 664 12.11 29.86 8.42
CA GLY A 664 12.76 30.09 9.72
C GLY A 664 14.15 29.47 9.89
N TRP A 665 14.83 29.05 8.81
CA TRP A 665 16.16 28.45 8.89
C TRP A 665 17.20 29.44 9.43
N ALA A 666 17.54 29.30 10.71
CA ALA A 666 18.82 29.71 11.25
C ALA A 666 19.68 28.44 11.41
N PRO A 667 20.93 28.40 10.92
CA PRO A 667 21.80 27.24 11.16
C PRO A 667 22.00 27.07 12.67
N ALA A 668 21.31 26.09 13.27
CA ALA A 668 21.49 25.76 14.67
C ALA A 668 22.87 25.11 14.87
N PRO A 669 23.58 25.40 15.97
CA PRO A 669 24.92 24.87 16.24
C PRO A 669 24.92 23.41 16.72
N ASP A 670 23.76 22.75 16.83
CA ASP A 670 23.63 21.38 17.34
C ASP A 670 23.14 20.40 16.24
N PRO A 671 23.94 19.40 15.84
CA PRO A 671 23.55 18.39 14.85
C PRO A 671 22.43 17.43 15.31
N HIS A 672 21.98 17.50 16.57
CA HIS A 672 20.94 16.62 17.12
C HIS A 672 19.60 17.30 17.38
N SER A 673 19.49 18.62 17.17
CA SER A 673 18.28 19.41 17.41
C SER A 673 17.89 20.22 16.18
N SER A 674 17.04 19.64 15.35
CA SER A 674 16.29 20.31 14.30
C SER A 674 14.94 20.81 14.85
N THR A 675 14.94 21.94 15.58
CA THR A 675 13.74 22.81 15.56
C THR A 675 13.72 23.57 14.23
N LEU A 676 13.76 22.81 13.13
CA LEU A 676 13.68 23.35 11.78
C LEU A 676 12.20 23.63 11.54
N GLY A 677 11.89 24.85 11.08
CA GLY A 677 10.55 25.18 10.61
C GLY A 677 10.13 24.28 9.46
N THR A 678 8.86 24.37 9.06
CA THR A 678 8.31 23.56 7.98
C THR A 678 9.15 23.71 6.71
N CYS A 679 9.60 22.59 6.15
CA CYS A 679 10.37 22.55 4.91
C CYS A 679 9.52 21.96 3.79
N HIS A 680 9.85 22.32 2.56
CA HIS A 680 9.00 22.06 1.42
C HIS A 680 9.82 21.81 0.16
N ILE A 681 9.39 20.87 -0.67
CA ILE A 681 10.00 20.65 -1.98
C ILE A 681 9.13 21.19 -3.11
N ARG A 682 9.79 21.49 -4.22
CA ARG A 682 9.18 21.86 -5.49
C ARG A 682 9.89 21.15 -6.63
N ILE A 683 9.14 20.77 -7.64
CA ILE A 683 9.68 20.20 -8.89
C ILE A 683 9.21 21.04 -10.06
N LEU A 684 10.17 21.55 -10.83
CA LEU A 684 9.94 22.24 -12.10
C LEU A 684 10.38 21.35 -13.25
N ARG A 685 9.68 21.41 -14.38
CA ARG A 685 10.16 20.86 -15.65
C ARG A 685 10.70 21.99 -16.50
N MET A 686 11.98 21.94 -16.85
CA MET A 686 12.64 22.81 -17.82
C MET A 686 12.70 22.09 -19.17
N ALA A 687 12.00 22.58 -20.19
CA ALA A 687 12.08 22.05 -21.55
C ALA A 687 12.98 22.94 -22.40
N ILE A 688 14.00 22.34 -23.02
CA ILE A 688 14.96 23.03 -23.88
C ILE A 688 14.37 23.05 -25.29
N ALA A 689 14.34 24.21 -25.93
CA ALA A 689 13.87 24.31 -27.31
C ALA A 689 14.75 23.41 -28.21
N PRO A 690 14.16 22.72 -29.20
CA PRO A 690 14.88 21.82 -30.09
C PRO A 690 16.00 22.52 -30.87
#